data_AF-H2UYL6-F1
#
_entry.id   AF-H2UYL6-F1
#
_cell.length_a   1.000
_cell.length_b   1.000
_cell.length_c   1.000
_cell.angle_alpha   90.00
_cell.angle_beta   90.00
_cell.angle_gamma   90.00
#
_symmetry.space_group_name_H-M   'P 1'
#
loop_
_entity.id
_entity.type
_entity.pdbx_description
1 polymer ?
#
loop_
_entity_poly.entity_id
_entity_poly.type
_entity_poly.pdbx_seq_one_letter_code
_entity_poly.pdbx_strand_id
1 'polypeptide(L)'
;MEADGDIKTTATGFRCTLCNVSLPNVPSLEQHVKGRKHQTLSTVRASRKSQEQHSVYVAGLKPEISQTDITEYFQQFGPVSDVIMDKDKGFYAIVLFSETDSIQATLSCGEHRLKGSKLRVKPREKKEFKLIPKKSDFQNLQEAFDRLKPQLCQLLNVDGQMRYMVERFQLGENEKKARGLLVQLLQEVLVEFFPDSQIFPFGSSVNTFGIHSCDLDLFLDLENTKVFQAHAKSTTGQTGEGMSDDGRSEDSMLSDIDLSTATPAEVLDLVAAILKRCVPSVHKVHVVSVARLPVVKFHHRELNLQGDITTNNRLAVRNTRFLQLCSEIDERLRPLVYTIRCWAKQKQLAGNPSGTGPLLNNYALTLLVIFFLQNCDPPVLPTVDQLKAMACEEEECVIEGWNCTFPSQAIAVPPSKNRQDLCTLLAGFFNFYAKFDFASSVISLREGRALPITDFLKQNKDEEAMGEETPNTGMHHGPKLGPLNLLDPFELSHNVAGNLNERSHRSFQRECQEAEKYCRSLQYQRKSTKGKSWGLVRLLTPHGEVAHAKTEQLTISIPFKSALLPEGLRSQLHEAGDEFRLLWFQKICAAVCGVFQNVLGCHLHPSADVAFGEEGAEEKESLSDSLNTSADDSRELIGSQDEVSPLEVTAAGAKRPLSSGSDTPASPQGKKPRLSKRAKPEFPHWVFVQKHLVWAGRRRVRRELSKGTDSQPEGSCMDLESRVTAHIIEKEKELKEPLEFTVQLQMLGGTESTRAVVKLEPTSDKTGVFYDFFHFLEAFLPKMVETLLKNEVVNV
;
A
#
# COMPACT_ATOMS: atom_id res chain seq x y z
N MET A 1 -58.08 7.38 -1.88
CA MET A 1 -56.86 6.83 -2.49
C MET A 1 -56.70 5.42 -1.96
N GLU A 2 -56.48 4.44 -2.82
CA GLU A 2 -56.10 3.10 -2.38
C GLU A 2 -54.74 3.18 -1.67
N ALA A 3 -54.53 2.32 -0.67
CA ALA A 3 -53.28 2.33 0.09
C ALA A 3 -52.16 1.74 -0.77
N ASP A 4 -51.28 2.62 -1.27
CA ASP A 4 -50.03 2.22 -1.92
C ASP A 4 -49.24 1.31 -0.95
N GLY A 5 -49.16 0.02 -1.31
CA GLY A 5 -48.63 -1.02 -0.44
C GLY A 5 -47.13 -0.88 -0.11
N ASP A 6 -46.43 0.04 -0.78
CA ASP A 6 -45.07 0.42 -0.42
C ASP A 6 -45.01 1.52 0.65
N ILE A 7 -46.13 2.09 1.11
CA ILE A 7 -46.14 3.12 2.15
C ILE A 7 -46.45 2.49 3.52
N LYS A 8 -45.45 2.54 4.41
CA LYS A 8 -45.60 2.12 5.81
C LYS A 8 -45.68 3.33 6.74
N THR A 9 -46.76 3.45 7.50
CA THR A 9 -46.88 4.43 8.59
C THR A 9 -45.83 4.13 9.68
N THR A 10 -45.25 5.18 10.26
CA THR A 10 -44.28 5.10 11.36
C THR A 10 -44.65 6.08 12.46
N ALA A 11 -44.08 5.93 13.66
CA ALA A 11 -44.35 6.83 14.79
C ALA A 11 -43.99 8.32 14.55
N THR A 12 -43.25 8.62 13.48
CA THR A 12 -42.80 9.98 13.11
C THR A 12 -43.16 10.35 11.66
N GLY A 13 -44.19 9.74 11.08
CA GLY A 13 -44.66 10.00 9.72
C GLY A 13 -44.86 8.73 8.89
N PHE A 14 -44.24 8.69 7.71
CA PHE A 14 -44.40 7.61 6.74
C PHE A 14 -43.05 7.16 6.19
N ARG A 15 -42.96 5.94 5.67
CA ARG A 15 -41.79 5.42 4.96
C ARG A 15 -42.22 4.69 3.69
N CYS A 16 -41.77 5.20 2.54
CA CYS A 16 -41.90 4.52 1.27
C CYS A 16 -40.81 3.44 1.15
N THR A 17 -41.19 2.16 1.02
CA THR A 17 -40.27 1.03 0.82
C THR A 17 -39.72 0.96 -0.60
N LEU A 18 -40.50 1.38 -1.60
CA LEU A 18 -40.09 1.43 -3.01
C LEU A 18 -38.95 2.43 -3.25
N CYS A 19 -39.09 3.66 -2.72
CA CYS A 19 -38.07 4.69 -2.83
C CYS A 19 -37.03 4.66 -1.69
N ASN A 20 -37.30 3.90 -0.61
CA ASN A 20 -36.57 3.91 0.67
C ASN A 20 -36.40 5.32 1.27
N VAL A 21 -37.49 6.09 1.34
CA VAL A 21 -37.51 7.47 1.88
C VAL A 21 -38.48 7.56 3.06
N SER A 22 -38.06 8.23 4.13
CA SER A 22 -38.93 8.62 5.25
C SER A 22 -39.49 10.04 5.03
N LEU A 23 -40.77 10.24 5.34
CA LEU A 23 -41.58 11.40 4.96
C LEU A 23 -42.35 11.89 6.20
N PRO A 24 -42.16 13.14 6.67
CA PRO A 24 -42.58 13.55 8.01
C PRO A 24 -44.09 13.78 8.17
N ASN A 25 -44.83 13.98 7.07
CA ASN A 25 -46.25 14.34 7.11
C ASN A 25 -46.98 13.95 5.80
N VAL A 26 -48.32 14.00 5.82
CA VAL A 26 -49.18 13.62 4.68
C VAL A 26 -48.91 14.47 3.42
N PRO A 27 -48.75 15.81 3.48
CA PRO A 27 -48.39 16.60 2.29
C PRO A 27 -47.08 16.15 1.63
N SER A 28 -46.05 15.84 2.43
CA SER A 28 -44.78 15.29 1.94
C SER A 28 -44.96 13.92 1.29
N LEU A 29 -45.84 13.08 1.84
CA LEU A 29 -46.19 11.78 1.28
C LEU A 29 -46.90 11.92 -0.07
N GLU A 30 -47.90 12.79 -0.17
CA GLU A 30 -48.61 13.03 -1.43
C GLU A 30 -47.67 13.58 -2.51
N GLN A 31 -46.82 14.56 -2.18
CA GLN A 31 -45.83 15.11 -3.11
C GLN A 31 -44.80 14.05 -3.53
N HIS A 32 -44.44 13.13 -2.62
CA HIS A 32 -43.54 12.02 -2.93
C HIS A 32 -44.17 11.01 -3.90
N VAL A 33 -45.39 10.55 -3.63
CA VAL A 33 -46.11 9.56 -4.44
C VAL A 33 -46.48 10.12 -5.82
N LYS A 34 -46.86 11.41 -5.90
CA LYS A 34 -47.06 12.15 -7.15
C LYS A 34 -45.73 12.57 -7.83
N GLY A 35 -44.58 12.30 -7.20
CA GLY A 35 -43.27 12.69 -7.69
C GLY A 35 -42.72 11.73 -8.74
N ARG A 36 -42.11 12.29 -9.81
CA ARG A 36 -41.58 11.52 -10.96
C ARG A 36 -40.79 10.27 -10.56
N LYS A 37 -39.92 10.34 -9.54
CA LYS A 37 -39.12 9.20 -9.07
C LYS A 37 -39.97 8.04 -8.55
N HIS A 38 -40.99 8.30 -7.73
CA HIS A 38 -41.87 7.25 -7.21
C HIS A 38 -42.74 6.67 -8.31
N GLN A 39 -43.30 7.54 -9.16
CA GLN A 39 -44.10 7.13 -10.33
C GLN A 39 -43.29 6.22 -11.27
N THR A 40 -42.09 6.63 -11.71
CA THR A 40 -41.24 5.80 -12.58
C THR A 40 -40.89 4.45 -11.94
N LEU A 41 -40.54 4.41 -10.64
CA LEU A 41 -40.23 3.14 -9.97
C LEU A 41 -41.47 2.24 -9.82
N SER A 42 -42.65 2.83 -9.58
CA SER A 42 -43.91 2.10 -9.47
C SER A 42 -44.34 1.54 -10.83
N THR A 43 -44.29 2.34 -11.89
CA THR A 43 -44.53 1.91 -13.27
C THR A 43 -43.55 0.81 -13.72
N VAL A 44 -42.25 0.93 -13.40
CA VAL A 44 -41.26 -0.12 -13.72
C VAL A 44 -41.53 -1.41 -12.94
N ARG A 45 -41.90 -1.33 -11.66
CA ARG A 45 -42.26 -2.50 -10.85
C ARG A 45 -43.55 -3.17 -11.35
N ALA A 46 -44.58 -2.39 -11.68
CA ALA A 46 -45.84 -2.87 -12.23
C ALA A 46 -45.64 -3.51 -13.62
N SER A 47 -44.85 -2.86 -14.49
CA SER A 47 -44.48 -3.38 -15.81
C SER A 47 -43.72 -4.70 -15.71
N ARG A 48 -42.67 -4.79 -14.86
CA ARG A 48 -41.93 -6.04 -14.66
C ARG A 48 -42.79 -7.14 -14.04
N LYS A 49 -43.59 -6.83 -13.01
CA LYS A 49 -44.53 -7.79 -12.41
C LYS A 49 -45.55 -8.29 -13.44
N SER A 50 -46.08 -7.41 -14.29
CA SER A 50 -46.96 -7.81 -15.39
C SER A 50 -46.23 -8.72 -16.38
N GLN A 51 -45.03 -8.36 -16.83
CA GLN A 51 -44.21 -9.21 -17.71
C GLN A 51 -43.90 -10.57 -17.08
N GLU A 52 -43.58 -10.63 -15.79
CA GLU A 52 -43.37 -11.87 -15.03
C GLU A 52 -44.64 -12.73 -14.91
N GLN A 53 -45.81 -12.11 -14.84
CA GLN A 53 -47.10 -12.81 -14.77
C GLN A 53 -47.67 -13.22 -16.14
N HIS A 54 -47.19 -12.63 -17.24
CA HIS A 54 -47.71 -12.85 -18.60
C HIS A 54 -46.70 -13.50 -19.58
N SER A 55 -45.52 -13.97 -19.11
CA SER A 55 -44.53 -14.60 -20.01
C SER A 55 -44.03 -15.98 -19.59
N VAL A 56 -43.68 -16.76 -20.63
CA VAL A 56 -43.01 -18.07 -20.53
C VAL A 56 -41.56 -17.96 -21.01
N TYR A 57 -40.71 -18.85 -20.50
CA TYR A 57 -39.34 -19.01 -20.96
C TYR A 57 -39.26 -20.19 -21.94
N VAL A 58 -38.67 -19.97 -23.12
CA VAL A 58 -38.57 -20.92 -24.22
C VAL A 58 -37.09 -21.15 -24.52
N ALA A 59 -36.60 -22.39 -24.45
CA ALA A 59 -35.23 -22.76 -24.79
C ALA A 59 -35.17 -23.96 -25.76
N GLY A 60 -34.00 -24.23 -26.34
CA GLY A 60 -33.84 -25.25 -27.39
C GLY A 60 -34.19 -24.72 -28.78
N LEU A 61 -34.09 -23.41 -28.98
CA LEU A 61 -34.19 -22.76 -30.28
C LEU A 61 -32.86 -22.94 -31.05
N LYS A 62 -32.95 -23.08 -32.37
CA LYS A 62 -31.79 -22.99 -33.27
C LYS A 62 -31.58 -21.55 -33.75
N PRO A 63 -30.35 -21.15 -34.15
CA PRO A 63 -30.09 -19.82 -34.72
C PRO A 63 -30.92 -19.46 -35.95
N GLU A 64 -31.45 -20.46 -36.68
CA GLU A 64 -32.35 -20.32 -37.83
C GLU A 64 -33.79 -19.89 -37.47
N ILE A 65 -34.15 -19.89 -36.18
CA ILE A 65 -35.50 -19.56 -35.70
C ILE A 65 -35.57 -18.07 -35.37
N SER A 66 -36.36 -17.35 -36.18
CA SER A 66 -36.57 -15.90 -36.05
C SER A 66 -37.61 -15.54 -34.99
N GLN A 67 -37.61 -14.28 -34.56
CA GLN A 67 -38.62 -13.73 -33.64
C GLN A 67 -40.04 -13.90 -34.21
N THR A 68 -40.19 -13.77 -35.52
CA THR A 68 -41.43 -14.03 -36.27
C THR A 68 -41.88 -15.49 -36.16
N ASP A 69 -40.99 -16.47 -36.38
CA ASP A 69 -41.33 -17.90 -36.25
C ASP A 69 -41.85 -18.25 -34.84
N ILE A 70 -41.23 -17.66 -33.81
CA ILE A 70 -41.64 -17.85 -32.41
C ILE A 70 -42.99 -17.16 -32.16
N THR A 71 -43.19 -15.95 -32.68
CA THR A 71 -44.45 -15.21 -32.53
C THR A 71 -45.61 -15.98 -33.16
N GLU A 72 -45.46 -16.44 -34.41
CA GLU A 72 -46.44 -17.25 -35.13
C GLU A 72 -46.70 -18.60 -34.43
N TYR A 73 -45.64 -19.29 -33.98
CA TYR A 73 -45.81 -20.56 -33.27
C TYR A 73 -46.54 -20.40 -31.93
N PHE A 74 -46.23 -19.38 -31.12
CA PHE A 74 -46.89 -19.22 -29.82
C PHE A 74 -48.28 -18.57 -29.90
N GLN A 75 -48.62 -17.87 -31.00
CA GLN A 75 -49.97 -17.37 -31.26
C GLN A 75 -51.06 -18.46 -31.20
N GLN A 76 -50.73 -19.72 -31.49
CA GLN A 76 -51.69 -20.84 -31.38
C GLN A 76 -52.19 -21.09 -29.94
N PHE A 77 -51.46 -20.63 -28.92
CA PHE A 77 -51.85 -20.72 -27.52
C PHE A 77 -52.53 -19.44 -27.00
N GLY A 78 -52.59 -18.37 -27.81
CA GLY A 78 -53.23 -17.10 -27.49
C GLY A 78 -52.42 -15.88 -27.95
N PRO A 79 -52.98 -14.66 -27.82
CA PRO A 79 -52.38 -13.45 -28.37
C PRO A 79 -51.00 -13.14 -27.76
N VAL A 80 -49.96 -13.15 -28.59
CA VAL A 80 -48.59 -12.77 -28.21
C VAL A 80 -48.44 -11.24 -28.28
N SER A 81 -48.00 -10.64 -27.18
CA SER A 81 -47.77 -9.19 -27.04
C SER A 81 -46.33 -8.77 -27.36
N ASP A 82 -45.33 -9.62 -27.08
CA ASP A 82 -43.90 -9.37 -27.35
C ASP A 82 -43.11 -10.69 -27.33
N VAL A 83 -41.97 -10.74 -28.01
CA VAL A 83 -41.04 -11.89 -27.99
C VAL A 83 -39.62 -11.37 -27.84
N ILE A 84 -39.09 -11.47 -26.63
CA ILE A 84 -37.72 -11.04 -26.31
C ILE A 84 -36.79 -12.23 -26.55
N MET A 85 -36.19 -12.32 -27.73
CA MET A 85 -35.12 -13.28 -28.01
C MET A 85 -33.79 -12.84 -27.41
N ASP A 86 -32.91 -13.80 -27.13
CA ASP A 86 -31.47 -13.52 -27.05
C ASP A 86 -30.99 -12.90 -28.38
N LYS A 87 -30.27 -11.77 -28.29
CA LYS A 87 -29.94 -10.93 -29.44
C LYS A 87 -28.68 -11.36 -30.20
N ASP A 88 -27.82 -12.13 -29.55
CA ASP A 88 -26.50 -12.48 -30.11
C ASP A 88 -26.41 -13.93 -30.61
N LYS A 89 -27.27 -14.85 -30.15
CA LYS A 89 -27.27 -16.28 -30.58
C LYS A 89 -28.65 -16.94 -30.74
N GLY A 90 -29.71 -16.39 -30.13
CA GLY A 90 -31.10 -16.85 -30.33
C GLY A 90 -31.49 -18.17 -29.63
N PHE A 91 -30.64 -18.74 -28.77
CA PHE A 91 -30.88 -20.07 -28.13
C PHE A 91 -32.11 -20.13 -27.20
N TYR A 92 -32.54 -18.99 -26.67
CA TYR A 92 -33.74 -18.87 -25.85
C TYR A 92 -34.52 -17.57 -26.17
N ALA A 93 -35.81 -17.60 -25.87
CA ALA A 93 -36.71 -16.45 -25.96
C ALA A 93 -37.63 -16.38 -24.74
N ILE A 94 -38.08 -15.17 -24.42
CA ILE A 94 -39.15 -14.91 -23.46
C ILE A 94 -40.35 -14.45 -24.26
N VAL A 95 -41.38 -15.29 -24.32
CA VAL A 95 -42.64 -15.00 -25.02
C VAL A 95 -43.61 -14.37 -24.03
N LEU A 96 -44.04 -13.15 -24.30
CA LEU A 96 -45.00 -12.39 -23.52
C LEU A 96 -46.37 -12.47 -24.21
N PHE A 97 -47.37 -12.98 -23.52
CA PHE A 97 -48.77 -12.98 -23.97
C PHE A 97 -49.50 -11.71 -23.50
N SER A 98 -50.58 -11.36 -24.19
CA SER A 98 -51.53 -10.34 -23.75
C SER A 98 -52.47 -10.83 -22.65
N GLU A 99 -52.60 -12.14 -22.48
CA GLU A 99 -53.58 -12.81 -21.62
C GLU A 99 -52.91 -13.89 -20.75
N THR A 100 -53.37 -14.06 -19.50
CA THR A 100 -52.78 -15.05 -18.57
C THR A 100 -53.09 -16.49 -18.94
N ASP A 101 -54.23 -16.74 -19.58
CA ASP A 101 -54.71 -18.08 -19.86
C ASP A 101 -53.89 -18.74 -20.97
N SER A 102 -53.31 -17.94 -21.87
CA SER A 102 -52.36 -18.38 -22.89
C SER A 102 -51.11 -19.04 -22.31
N ILE A 103 -50.68 -18.63 -21.11
CA ILE A 103 -49.60 -19.31 -20.38
C ILE A 103 -50.02 -20.71 -19.95
N GLN A 104 -51.25 -20.88 -19.44
CA GLN A 104 -51.74 -22.19 -18.99
C GLN A 104 -51.94 -23.12 -20.19
N ALA A 105 -52.48 -22.61 -21.30
CA ALA A 105 -52.58 -23.34 -22.56
C ALA A 105 -51.20 -23.78 -23.08
N THR A 106 -50.22 -22.87 -23.07
CA THR A 106 -48.84 -23.17 -23.49
C THR A 106 -48.22 -24.24 -22.58
N LEU A 107 -48.22 -24.05 -21.26
CA LEU A 107 -47.56 -24.95 -20.31
C LEU A 107 -48.25 -26.32 -20.16
N SER A 108 -49.50 -26.45 -20.60
CA SER A 108 -50.22 -27.74 -20.66
C SER A 108 -49.86 -28.55 -21.91
N CYS A 109 -49.10 -27.99 -22.85
CA CYS A 109 -48.63 -28.71 -24.03
C CYS A 109 -47.47 -29.65 -23.68
N GLY A 110 -47.68 -30.97 -23.80
CA GLY A 110 -46.70 -31.98 -23.38
C GLY A 110 -45.40 -32.02 -24.20
N GLU A 111 -45.41 -31.53 -25.45
CA GLU A 111 -44.21 -31.38 -26.26
C GLU A 111 -44.37 -30.23 -27.28
N HIS A 112 -43.46 -29.25 -27.22
CA HIS A 112 -43.36 -28.19 -28.22
C HIS A 112 -42.32 -28.54 -29.28
N ARG A 113 -42.62 -28.29 -30.56
CA ARG A 113 -41.68 -28.42 -31.69
C ARG A 113 -41.84 -27.27 -32.68
N LEU A 114 -40.73 -26.67 -33.10
CA LEU A 114 -40.68 -25.59 -34.08
C LEU A 114 -39.48 -25.81 -35.02
N LYS A 115 -39.71 -25.78 -36.35
CA LYS A 115 -38.69 -26.07 -37.38
C LYS A 115 -37.83 -27.31 -37.04
N GLY A 116 -38.51 -28.43 -36.74
CA GLY A 116 -37.86 -29.70 -36.36
C GLY A 116 -37.18 -29.73 -34.98
N SER A 117 -37.10 -28.60 -34.28
CA SER A 117 -36.40 -28.44 -33.00
C SER A 117 -37.37 -28.62 -31.83
N LYS A 118 -37.03 -29.46 -30.85
CA LYS A 118 -37.84 -29.69 -29.65
C LYS A 118 -37.63 -28.56 -28.64
N LEU A 119 -38.65 -27.74 -28.42
CA LEU A 119 -38.56 -26.60 -27.52
C LEU A 119 -38.86 -27.03 -26.07
N ARG A 120 -38.08 -26.52 -25.14
CA ARG A 120 -38.26 -26.67 -23.69
C ARG A 120 -38.87 -25.38 -23.14
N VAL A 121 -40.20 -25.37 -23.03
CA VAL A 121 -40.94 -24.25 -22.43
C VAL A 121 -41.07 -24.45 -20.92
N LYS A 122 -40.93 -23.39 -20.13
CA LYS A 122 -41.06 -23.38 -18.67
C LYS A 122 -41.78 -22.11 -18.19
N PRO A 123 -42.41 -22.14 -17.00
CA PRO A 123 -42.84 -20.93 -16.33
C PRO A 123 -41.64 -20.02 -16.08
N ARG A 124 -41.80 -18.70 -16.24
CA ARG A 124 -40.75 -17.73 -15.91
C ARG A 124 -40.48 -17.70 -14.41
N GLU A 125 -39.20 -17.68 -14.03
CA GLU A 125 -38.79 -17.68 -12.62
C GLU A 125 -39.22 -16.40 -11.89
N LYS A 126 -39.90 -16.58 -10.75
CA LYS A 126 -40.37 -15.49 -9.88
C LYS A 126 -39.23 -15.01 -8.96
N LYS A 127 -38.32 -14.19 -9.50
CA LYS A 127 -37.23 -13.55 -8.75
C LYS A 127 -37.70 -12.21 -8.18
N GLU A 128 -37.77 -12.08 -6.85
CA GLU A 128 -38.20 -10.83 -6.19
C GLU A 128 -37.34 -9.64 -6.64
N PHE A 129 -37.96 -8.61 -7.23
CA PHE A 129 -37.30 -7.36 -7.58
C PHE A 129 -36.87 -6.59 -6.33
N LYS A 130 -35.67 -6.91 -5.83
CA LYS A 130 -34.98 -6.17 -4.78
C LYS A 130 -34.19 -5.04 -5.41
N LEU A 131 -34.71 -3.83 -5.23
CA LEU A 131 -34.13 -2.59 -5.71
C LEU A 131 -32.76 -2.37 -5.02
N ILE A 132 -31.69 -2.84 -5.65
CA ILE A 132 -30.32 -2.51 -5.24
C ILE A 132 -30.19 -1.00 -5.44
N PRO A 133 -30.01 -0.20 -4.36
CA PRO A 133 -29.95 1.23 -4.51
C PRO A 133 -28.69 1.59 -5.30
N LYS A 134 -28.83 2.45 -6.31
CA LYS A 134 -27.71 3.30 -6.74
C LYS A 134 -27.33 4.20 -5.57
N LYS A 135 -26.46 3.69 -4.69
CA LYS A 135 -25.68 4.51 -3.77
C LYS A 135 -24.88 5.50 -4.63
N SER A 136 -24.81 6.75 -4.17
CA SER A 136 -23.93 7.77 -4.74
C SER A 136 -22.51 7.25 -4.90
N ASP A 137 -21.78 7.70 -5.92
CA ASP A 137 -20.43 7.24 -6.20
C ASP A 137 -19.51 7.33 -4.97
N PHE A 138 -19.16 6.16 -4.43
CA PHE A 138 -18.16 6.00 -3.37
C PHE A 138 -16.73 5.93 -3.94
N GLN A 139 -16.56 6.25 -5.23
CA GLN A 139 -15.28 6.37 -5.93
C GLN A 139 -14.33 7.35 -5.21
N ASN A 140 -14.89 8.37 -4.52
CA ASN A 140 -14.12 9.29 -3.70
C ASN A 140 -14.27 9.01 -2.19
N LEU A 141 -13.26 8.36 -1.61
CA LEU A 141 -13.17 8.14 -0.16
C LEU A 141 -13.06 9.44 0.64
N GLN A 142 -12.55 10.54 0.05
CA GLN A 142 -12.47 11.83 0.73
C GLN A 142 -13.87 12.40 0.99
N GLU A 143 -14.75 12.43 0.00
CA GLU A 143 -16.14 12.88 0.21
C GLU A 143 -16.91 11.97 1.16
N ALA A 144 -16.69 10.65 1.06
CA ALA A 144 -17.32 9.69 1.96
C ALA A 144 -16.89 9.93 3.41
N PHE A 145 -15.62 10.30 3.63
CA PHE A 145 -15.11 10.71 4.93
C PHE A 145 -15.63 12.09 5.37
N ASP A 146 -15.68 13.08 4.49
CA ASP A 146 -16.22 14.42 4.77
C ASP A 146 -17.67 14.37 5.26
N ARG A 147 -18.50 13.52 4.63
CA ARG A 147 -19.89 13.24 5.05
C ARG A 147 -20.01 12.60 6.45
N LEU A 148 -18.93 12.05 7.01
CA LEU A 148 -18.87 11.44 8.34
C LEU A 148 -18.18 12.31 9.41
N LYS A 149 -17.43 13.36 9.01
CA LYS A 149 -16.69 14.24 9.94
C LYS A 149 -17.58 14.79 11.09
N PRO A 150 -18.82 15.25 10.86
CA PRO A 150 -19.67 15.78 11.95
C PRO A 150 -19.99 14.73 13.02
N GLN A 151 -20.33 13.51 12.60
CA GLN A 151 -20.69 12.41 13.51
C GLN A 151 -19.46 11.86 14.22
N LEU A 152 -18.32 11.75 13.53
CA LEU A 152 -17.04 11.38 14.14
C LEU A 152 -16.63 12.37 15.24
N CYS A 153 -16.83 13.69 15.04
CA CYS A 153 -16.61 14.69 16.09
C CYS A 153 -17.56 14.55 17.30
N GLN A 154 -18.76 13.97 17.11
CA GLN A 154 -19.78 13.81 18.16
C GLN A 154 -19.57 12.57 19.06
N LEU A 155 -18.72 11.62 18.69
CA LEU A 155 -18.42 10.42 19.48
C LEU A 155 -17.63 10.77 20.78
N LEU A 156 -17.35 9.78 21.63
CA LEU A 156 -16.75 10.00 22.97
C LEU A 156 -15.23 9.84 22.99
N ASN A 157 -14.71 8.81 22.33
CA ASN A 157 -13.29 8.43 22.26
C ASN A 157 -12.88 8.02 20.83
N VAL A 158 -11.58 7.85 20.60
CA VAL A 158 -11.03 7.42 19.30
C VAL A 158 -11.54 6.02 18.94
N ASP A 159 -11.69 5.14 19.93
CA ASP A 159 -12.17 3.76 19.77
C ASP A 159 -13.59 3.71 19.17
N GLY A 160 -14.46 4.62 19.61
CA GLY A 160 -15.79 4.82 19.03
C GLY A 160 -15.71 5.35 17.60
N GLN A 161 -14.81 6.31 17.32
CA GLN A 161 -14.58 6.80 15.95
C GLN A 161 -14.11 5.68 15.01
N MET A 162 -13.21 4.80 15.47
CA MET A 162 -12.68 3.68 14.67
C MET A 162 -13.76 2.62 14.39
N ARG A 163 -14.56 2.23 15.40
CA ARG A 163 -15.68 1.30 15.20
C ARG A 163 -16.75 1.89 14.27
N TYR A 164 -17.11 3.16 14.44
CA TYR A 164 -18.06 3.86 13.57
C TYR A 164 -17.56 3.97 12.11
N MET A 165 -16.24 4.11 11.88
CA MET A 165 -15.70 4.01 10.52
C MET A 165 -15.92 2.61 9.91
N VAL A 166 -15.69 1.52 10.65
CA VAL A 166 -15.97 0.16 10.16
C VAL A 166 -17.45 0.01 9.79
N GLU A 167 -18.37 0.41 10.67
CA GLU A 167 -19.82 0.37 10.43
C GLU A 167 -20.25 1.10 9.15
N ARG A 168 -19.58 2.21 8.81
CA ARG A 168 -19.97 3.12 7.72
C ARG A 168 -19.27 2.82 6.39
N PHE A 169 -18.15 2.10 6.40
CA PHE A 169 -17.41 1.74 5.19
C PHE A 169 -17.53 0.27 4.79
N GLN A 170 -17.78 -0.66 5.72
CA GLN A 170 -17.80 -2.11 5.41
C GLN A 170 -18.90 -2.51 4.42
N LEU A 171 -18.65 -3.56 3.64
CA LEU A 171 -19.67 -4.17 2.77
C LEU A 171 -20.95 -4.53 3.54
N GLY A 172 -22.08 -3.97 3.12
CA GLY A 172 -23.40 -4.29 3.68
C GLY A 172 -23.93 -5.64 3.19
N GLU A 173 -24.87 -6.24 3.93
CA GLU A 173 -25.39 -7.59 3.63
C GLU A 173 -25.98 -7.74 2.22
N ASN A 174 -26.62 -6.70 1.69
CA ASN A 174 -27.13 -6.73 0.31
C ASN A 174 -25.98 -6.71 -0.73
N GLU A 175 -24.87 -6.04 -0.42
CA GLU A 175 -23.67 -5.98 -1.28
C GLU A 175 -22.84 -7.27 -1.24
N LYS A 176 -22.87 -7.99 -0.11
CA LYS A 176 -22.34 -9.36 0.02
C LYS A 176 -23.20 -10.36 -0.77
N LYS A 177 -24.52 -10.32 -0.58
CA LYS A 177 -25.48 -11.21 -1.28
C LYS A 177 -25.46 -10.99 -2.80
N ALA A 178 -25.35 -9.74 -3.26
CA ALA A 178 -25.18 -9.43 -4.68
C ALA A 178 -23.88 -9.99 -5.27
N ARG A 179 -22.76 -9.96 -4.52
CA ARG A 179 -21.51 -10.63 -4.92
C ARG A 179 -21.69 -12.15 -4.99
N GLY A 180 -22.29 -12.77 -3.96
CA GLY A 180 -22.56 -14.20 -3.95
C GLY A 180 -23.40 -14.68 -5.14
N LEU A 181 -24.45 -13.93 -5.50
CA LEU A 181 -25.27 -14.22 -6.69
C LEU A 181 -24.50 -14.05 -8.01
N LEU A 182 -23.58 -13.08 -8.11
CA LEU A 182 -22.71 -12.94 -9.29
C LEU A 182 -21.67 -14.07 -9.36
N VAL A 183 -21.09 -14.49 -8.23
CA VAL A 183 -20.19 -15.66 -8.16
C VAL A 183 -20.92 -16.93 -8.58
N GLN A 184 -22.15 -17.14 -8.12
CA GLN A 184 -23.00 -18.26 -8.54
C GLN A 184 -23.29 -18.22 -10.05
N LEU A 185 -23.68 -17.06 -10.60
CA LEU A 185 -23.90 -16.90 -12.05
C LEU A 185 -22.62 -17.20 -12.86
N LEU A 186 -21.46 -16.76 -12.38
CA LEU A 186 -20.17 -17.05 -13.01
C LEU A 186 -19.83 -18.54 -12.92
N GLN A 187 -20.12 -19.21 -11.80
CA GLN A 187 -19.96 -20.66 -11.64
C GLN A 187 -20.85 -21.43 -12.60
N GLU A 188 -22.13 -21.05 -12.71
CA GLU A 188 -23.13 -21.66 -13.58
C GLU A 188 -22.74 -21.54 -15.05
N VAL A 189 -22.24 -20.38 -15.50
CA VAL A 189 -21.76 -20.21 -16.87
C VAL A 189 -20.41 -20.88 -17.11
N LEU A 190 -19.44 -20.77 -16.20
CA LEU A 190 -18.08 -21.29 -16.45
C LEU A 190 -18.03 -22.82 -16.43
N VAL A 191 -18.89 -23.50 -15.65
CA VAL A 191 -18.91 -24.98 -15.64
C VAL A 191 -19.44 -25.60 -16.94
N GLU A 192 -20.23 -24.86 -17.74
CA GLU A 192 -20.62 -25.28 -19.10
C GLU A 192 -19.42 -25.34 -20.06
N PHE A 193 -18.38 -24.52 -19.83
CA PHE A 193 -17.16 -24.46 -20.64
C PHE A 193 -15.94 -25.14 -20.01
N PHE A 194 -16.00 -25.41 -18.70
CA PHE A 194 -14.93 -26.02 -17.91
C PHE A 194 -15.53 -27.01 -16.88
N PRO A 195 -15.74 -28.28 -17.25
CA PRO A 195 -16.29 -29.30 -16.36
C PRO A 195 -15.52 -29.40 -15.04
N ASP A 196 -16.25 -29.58 -13.93
CA ASP A 196 -15.74 -29.67 -12.55
C ASP A 196 -14.87 -28.49 -12.06
N SER A 197 -14.85 -27.37 -12.79
CA SER A 197 -14.21 -26.11 -12.37
C SER A 197 -14.93 -25.44 -11.20
N GLN A 198 -14.18 -24.71 -10.37
CA GLN A 198 -14.73 -24.03 -9.19
C GLN A 198 -14.25 -22.58 -9.13
N ILE A 199 -15.16 -21.62 -8.92
CA ILE A 199 -14.82 -20.19 -8.82
C ILE A 199 -14.93 -19.66 -7.39
N PHE A 200 -13.78 -19.30 -6.82
CA PHE A 200 -13.64 -18.89 -5.43
C PHE A 200 -13.46 -17.37 -5.31
N PRO A 201 -14.32 -16.66 -4.56
CA PRO A 201 -14.09 -15.25 -4.24
C PRO A 201 -12.99 -15.13 -3.19
N PHE A 202 -12.02 -14.25 -3.44
CA PHE A 202 -10.93 -13.95 -2.50
C PHE A 202 -10.83 -12.43 -2.27
N GLY A 203 -9.72 -12.01 -1.64
CA GLY A 203 -9.34 -10.60 -1.57
C GLY A 203 -10.35 -9.74 -0.82
N SER A 204 -10.56 -8.51 -1.28
CA SER A 204 -11.30 -7.51 -0.52
C SER A 204 -12.79 -7.85 -0.36
N SER A 205 -13.36 -8.64 -1.27
CA SER A 205 -14.78 -9.00 -1.21
C SER A 205 -15.14 -9.96 -0.05
N VAL A 206 -14.17 -10.71 0.51
CA VAL A 206 -14.43 -11.65 1.62
C VAL A 206 -13.46 -11.59 2.81
N ASN A 207 -12.29 -10.92 2.72
CA ASN A 207 -11.28 -10.84 3.80
C ASN A 207 -11.66 -10.01 5.05
N THR A 208 -12.96 -9.74 5.27
CA THR A 208 -13.54 -8.87 6.32
C THR A 208 -13.14 -7.37 6.30
N PHE A 209 -12.11 -7.00 5.52
CA PHE A 209 -11.61 -5.64 5.33
C PHE A 209 -12.15 -4.94 4.06
N GLY A 210 -13.18 -5.52 3.43
CA GLY A 210 -13.86 -4.99 2.25
C GLY A 210 -14.71 -3.76 2.51
N ILE A 211 -14.47 -2.70 1.74
CA ILE A 211 -15.26 -1.46 1.77
C ILE A 211 -16.35 -1.44 0.69
N HIS A 212 -17.34 -0.55 0.82
CA HIS A 212 -18.22 -0.16 -0.28
C HIS A 212 -17.42 0.11 -1.56
N SER A 213 -17.93 -0.39 -2.70
CA SER A 213 -17.26 -0.34 -4.02
C SER A 213 -15.85 -0.95 -4.11
N CYS A 214 -15.42 -1.84 -3.21
CA CYS A 214 -14.24 -2.68 -3.47
C CYS A 214 -14.51 -3.75 -4.54
N ASP A 215 -13.46 -4.14 -5.26
CA ASP A 215 -13.53 -5.07 -6.38
C ASP A 215 -13.89 -6.50 -5.95
N LEU A 216 -14.32 -7.30 -6.93
CA LEU A 216 -14.59 -8.73 -6.79
C LEU A 216 -13.43 -9.55 -7.37
N ASP A 217 -12.48 -9.89 -6.51
CA ASP A 217 -11.32 -10.74 -6.83
C ASP A 217 -11.76 -12.23 -6.87
N LEU A 218 -11.52 -12.93 -7.98
CA LEU A 218 -12.01 -14.30 -8.23
C LEU A 218 -10.88 -15.23 -8.71
N PHE A 219 -10.74 -16.39 -8.08
CA PHE A 219 -9.86 -17.47 -8.50
C PHE A 219 -10.69 -18.56 -9.18
N LEU A 220 -10.42 -18.86 -10.46
CA LEU A 220 -11.02 -19.95 -11.21
C LEU A 220 -10.10 -21.17 -11.13
N ASP A 221 -10.48 -22.15 -10.33
CA ASP A 221 -9.81 -23.43 -10.22
C ASP A 221 -10.21 -24.34 -11.39
N LEU A 222 -9.20 -24.92 -12.04
CA LEU A 222 -9.30 -25.80 -13.20
C LEU A 222 -8.56 -27.13 -12.97
N GLU A 223 -8.13 -27.43 -11.74
CA GLU A 223 -7.36 -28.64 -11.40
C GLU A 223 -8.16 -29.91 -11.76
N ASN A 224 -9.43 -29.98 -11.35
CA ASN A 224 -10.34 -31.08 -11.72
C ASN A 224 -10.59 -31.12 -13.24
N THR A 225 -10.76 -29.96 -13.90
CA THR A 225 -11.01 -29.87 -15.34
C THR A 225 -9.85 -30.44 -16.16
N LYS A 226 -8.60 -30.26 -15.70
CA LYS A 226 -7.41 -30.86 -16.31
C LYS A 226 -7.41 -32.39 -16.16
N VAL A 227 -7.76 -32.89 -14.98
CA VAL A 227 -7.91 -34.34 -14.71
C VAL A 227 -9.02 -34.95 -15.58
N PHE A 228 -10.15 -34.27 -15.73
CA PHE A 228 -11.24 -34.66 -16.62
C PHE A 228 -10.79 -34.73 -18.10
N GLN A 229 -10.12 -33.70 -18.61
CA GLN A 229 -9.56 -33.70 -19.97
C GLN A 229 -8.54 -34.85 -20.17
N ALA A 230 -7.71 -35.15 -19.17
CA ALA A 230 -6.74 -36.25 -19.25
C ALA A 230 -7.42 -37.62 -19.35
N HIS A 231 -8.45 -37.89 -18.53
CA HIS A 231 -9.21 -39.14 -18.59
C HIS A 231 -10.00 -39.30 -19.90
N ALA A 232 -10.55 -38.21 -20.44
CA ALA A 232 -11.19 -38.24 -21.75
C ALA A 232 -10.21 -38.65 -22.86
N LYS A 233 -8.99 -38.06 -22.86
CA LYS A 233 -7.91 -38.37 -23.81
C LYS A 233 -7.36 -39.80 -23.66
N SER A 234 -7.26 -40.33 -22.44
CA SER A 234 -6.81 -41.72 -22.25
C SER A 234 -7.83 -42.74 -22.75
N THR A 235 -9.13 -42.42 -22.67
CA THR A 235 -10.23 -43.32 -23.05
C THR A 235 -10.32 -43.47 -24.57
N THR A 236 -10.15 -42.39 -25.34
CA THR A 236 -10.15 -42.44 -26.81
C THR A 236 -8.91 -43.09 -27.41
N GLY A 237 -7.82 -43.23 -26.64
CA GLY A 237 -6.58 -43.88 -27.08
C GLY A 237 -6.58 -45.42 -27.03
N GLN A 238 -7.57 -46.07 -26.40
CA GLN A 238 -7.61 -47.53 -26.26
C GLN A 238 -8.59 -48.24 -27.19
N THR A 239 -9.52 -47.53 -27.82
CA THR A 239 -10.43 -48.08 -28.84
C THR A 239 -9.77 -48.08 -30.22
N GLY A 240 -8.90 -49.06 -30.47
CA GLY A 240 -8.33 -49.29 -31.80
C GLY A 240 -9.38 -49.71 -32.83
N GLU A 241 -9.27 -49.13 -34.03
CA GLU A 241 -9.78 -49.60 -35.33
C GLU A 241 -11.15 -50.33 -35.35
N GLY A 242 -12.22 -49.57 -35.63
CA GLY A 242 -13.38 -50.10 -36.37
C GLY A 242 -14.75 -50.04 -35.71
N MET A 243 -15.34 -48.84 -35.59
CA MET A 243 -16.80 -48.67 -35.69
C MET A 243 -17.15 -47.28 -36.27
N SER A 244 -18.35 -47.18 -36.85
CA SER A 244 -18.84 -46.07 -37.70
C SER A 244 -18.67 -44.65 -37.13
N ASP A 245 -18.17 -43.77 -38.01
CA ASP A 245 -18.23 -42.31 -37.89
C ASP A 245 -19.66 -41.81 -38.19
N ASP A 246 -20.50 -41.68 -37.16
CA ASP A 246 -21.85 -41.08 -37.28
C ASP A 246 -22.42 -40.62 -35.92
N GLY A 247 -21.70 -39.76 -35.19
CA GLY A 247 -22.16 -39.33 -33.85
C GLY A 247 -21.26 -38.43 -33.00
N ARG A 248 -20.17 -37.89 -33.53
CA ARG A 248 -19.34 -36.93 -32.78
C ARG A 248 -19.96 -35.53 -32.86
N SER A 249 -20.36 -34.99 -31.71
CA SER A 249 -20.75 -33.58 -31.61
C SER A 249 -19.51 -32.70 -31.69
N GLU A 250 -19.28 -32.07 -32.84
CA GLU A 250 -18.22 -31.06 -33.03
C GLU A 250 -18.53 -29.71 -32.33
N ASP A 251 -19.64 -29.64 -31.58
CA ASP A 251 -20.15 -28.42 -30.92
C ASP A 251 -19.55 -28.19 -29.52
N SER A 252 -18.44 -28.88 -29.18
CA SER A 252 -17.81 -28.83 -27.85
C SER A 252 -16.55 -27.97 -27.86
N MET A 253 -16.67 -26.68 -27.46
CA MET A 253 -15.56 -25.71 -27.39
C MET A 253 -14.42 -26.09 -26.41
N LEU A 254 -14.50 -27.28 -25.80
CA LEU A 254 -13.47 -27.93 -24.98
C LEU A 254 -12.43 -28.69 -25.79
N SER A 255 -12.64 -28.93 -27.09
CA SER A 255 -11.72 -29.68 -27.96
C SER A 255 -10.40 -28.95 -28.24
N ASP A 256 -10.46 -27.62 -28.33
CA ASP A 256 -9.43 -26.84 -29.04
C ASP A 256 -8.29 -26.35 -28.13
N ILE A 257 -8.47 -26.39 -26.79
CA ILE A 257 -7.48 -25.94 -25.82
C ILE A 257 -7.18 -27.06 -24.81
N ASP A 258 -5.94 -27.54 -24.87
CA ASP A 258 -5.38 -28.47 -23.89
C ASP A 258 -4.96 -27.72 -22.61
N LEU A 259 -5.74 -27.84 -21.53
CA LEU A 259 -5.47 -27.16 -20.27
C LEU A 259 -4.22 -27.67 -19.53
N SER A 260 -3.60 -28.74 -20.01
CA SER A 260 -2.31 -29.24 -19.49
C SER A 260 -1.11 -28.51 -20.11
N THR A 261 -1.22 -28.02 -21.36
CA THR A 261 -0.13 -27.32 -22.07
C THR A 261 -0.39 -25.82 -22.30
N ALA A 262 -1.64 -25.37 -22.26
CA ALA A 262 -2.01 -23.98 -22.47
C ALA A 262 -1.42 -23.05 -21.40
N THR A 263 -0.91 -21.89 -21.84
CA THR A 263 -0.43 -20.86 -20.93
C THR A 263 -1.59 -20.20 -20.17
N PRO A 264 -1.35 -19.62 -18.98
CA PRO A 264 -2.38 -18.87 -18.26
C PRO A 264 -3.00 -17.74 -19.08
N ALA A 265 -2.25 -17.13 -20.01
CA ALA A 265 -2.77 -16.08 -20.87
C ALA A 265 -3.85 -16.60 -21.83
N GLU A 266 -3.60 -17.72 -22.52
CA GLU A 266 -4.54 -18.32 -23.48
C GLU A 266 -5.83 -18.79 -22.80
N VAL A 267 -5.71 -19.40 -21.60
CA VAL A 267 -6.87 -19.80 -20.79
C VAL A 267 -7.68 -18.57 -20.36
N LEU A 268 -7.02 -17.47 -19.97
CA LEU A 268 -7.70 -16.22 -19.61
C LEU A 268 -8.31 -15.50 -20.82
N ASP A 269 -7.76 -15.64 -22.03
CA ASP A 269 -8.41 -15.15 -23.26
C ASP A 269 -9.68 -15.95 -23.61
N LEU A 270 -9.69 -17.27 -23.39
CA LEU A 270 -10.91 -18.08 -23.48
C LEU A 270 -11.94 -17.65 -22.42
N VAL A 271 -11.54 -17.51 -21.15
CA VAL A 271 -12.41 -16.96 -20.08
C VAL A 271 -12.96 -15.59 -20.48
N ALA A 272 -12.13 -14.70 -21.02
CA ALA A 272 -12.55 -13.39 -21.50
C ALA A 272 -13.54 -13.48 -22.67
N ALA A 273 -13.43 -14.47 -23.56
CA ALA A 273 -14.40 -14.72 -24.62
C ALA A 273 -15.75 -15.22 -24.07
N ILE A 274 -15.73 -16.13 -23.08
CA ILE A 274 -16.93 -16.63 -22.39
C ILE A 274 -17.64 -15.49 -21.64
N LEU A 275 -16.91 -14.69 -20.86
CA LEU A 275 -17.45 -13.51 -20.16
C LEU A 275 -18.12 -12.51 -21.12
N LYS A 276 -17.59 -12.33 -22.34
CA LYS A 276 -18.15 -11.43 -23.36
C LYS A 276 -19.40 -11.99 -24.06
N ARG A 277 -19.54 -13.31 -24.14
CA ARG A 277 -20.53 -14.01 -25.01
C ARG A 277 -21.63 -14.76 -24.27
N CYS A 278 -21.48 -15.00 -22.96
CA CYS A 278 -22.33 -15.91 -22.19
C CYS A 278 -22.79 -15.35 -20.84
N VAL A 279 -22.03 -14.43 -20.22
CA VAL A 279 -22.41 -13.85 -18.92
C VAL A 279 -23.21 -12.55 -19.12
N PRO A 280 -24.50 -12.50 -18.72
CA PRO A 280 -25.33 -11.30 -18.93
C PRO A 280 -24.81 -10.10 -18.12
N SER A 281 -25.06 -8.89 -18.64
CA SER A 281 -24.68 -7.61 -18.02
C SER A 281 -23.18 -7.38 -17.76
N VAL A 282 -22.29 -8.31 -18.12
CA VAL A 282 -20.83 -8.12 -18.10
C VAL A 282 -20.37 -7.33 -19.33
N HIS A 283 -19.41 -6.42 -19.13
CA HIS A 283 -18.77 -5.63 -20.19
C HIS A 283 -17.40 -5.10 -19.74
N LYS A 284 -16.72 -4.34 -20.61
CA LYS A 284 -15.32 -3.86 -20.43
C LYS A 284 -14.30 -4.99 -20.21
N VAL A 285 -14.60 -6.20 -20.70
CA VAL A 285 -13.80 -7.41 -20.47
C VAL A 285 -12.48 -7.34 -21.24
N HIS A 286 -11.35 -7.40 -20.54
CA HIS A 286 -10.00 -7.39 -21.13
C HIS A 286 -9.02 -8.23 -20.30
N VAL A 287 -8.05 -8.85 -20.97
CA VAL A 287 -6.98 -9.63 -20.33
C VAL A 287 -5.78 -8.72 -20.04
N VAL A 288 -5.14 -8.94 -18.90
CA VAL A 288 -3.90 -8.28 -18.49
C VAL A 288 -2.84 -9.36 -18.30
N SER A 289 -2.23 -9.80 -19.41
CA SER A 289 -1.29 -10.93 -19.47
C SER A 289 0.14 -10.57 -19.04
N VAL A 290 0.51 -9.28 -19.05
CA VAL A 290 1.88 -8.80 -18.76
C VAL A 290 2.15 -8.61 -17.25
N ALA A 291 1.17 -8.87 -16.40
CA ALA A 291 1.33 -8.83 -14.94
C ALA A 291 1.95 -10.13 -14.41
N ARG A 292 2.65 -10.06 -13.25
CA ARG A 292 3.20 -11.24 -12.53
C ARG A 292 2.17 -12.36 -12.39
N LEU A 293 0.93 -11.99 -12.08
CA LEU A 293 -0.23 -12.87 -12.05
C LEU A 293 -1.22 -12.35 -13.10
N PRO A 294 -1.37 -13.03 -14.26
CA PRO A 294 -2.34 -12.67 -15.28
C PRO A 294 -3.79 -12.67 -14.77
N VAL A 295 -4.59 -11.72 -15.25
CA VAL A 295 -6.02 -11.57 -14.88
C VAL A 295 -6.91 -11.21 -16.07
N VAL A 296 -8.18 -11.66 -16.06
CA VAL A 296 -9.27 -11.06 -16.84
C VAL A 296 -9.98 -10.01 -15.99
N LYS A 297 -9.91 -8.74 -16.39
CA LYS A 297 -10.67 -7.66 -15.76
C LYS A 297 -12.04 -7.53 -16.43
N PHE A 298 -13.10 -7.39 -15.64
CA PHE A 298 -14.47 -7.22 -16.12
C PHE A 298 -15.29 -6.24 -15.28
N HIS A 299 -16.43 -5.80 -15.81
CA HIS A 299 -17.35 -4.90 -15.12
C HIS A 299 -18.81 -5.33 -15.30
N HIS A 300 -19.53 -5.58 -14.20
CA HIS A 300 -20.93 -6.00 -14.20
C HIS A 300 -21.87 -4.79 -14.05
N ARG A 301 -22.63 -4.50 -15.11
CA ARG A 301 -23.37 -3.24 -15.32
C ARG A 301 -24.43 -2.95 -14.27
N GLU A 302 -25.26 -3.92 -13.91
CA GLU A 302 -26.39 -3.71 -12.99
C GLU A 302 -25.93 -3.58 -11.52
N LEU A 303 -24.78 -4.14 -11.17
CA LEU A 303 -24.20 -4.05 -9.83
C LEU A 303 -23.21 -2.89 -9.68
N ASN A 304 -22.84 -2.22 -10.78
CA ASN A 304 -21.74 -1.26 -10.86
C ASN A 304 -20.44 -1.79 -10.22
N LEU A 305 -20.15 -3.07 -10.44
CA LEU A 305 -19.08 -3.82 -9.76
C LEU A 305 -17.99 -4.15 -10.77
N GLN A 306 -16.73 -3.84 -10.44
CA GLN A 306 -15.56 -4.34 -11.15
C GLN A 306 -15.10 -5.65 -10.50
N GLY A 307 -14.52 -6.55 -11.28
CA GLY A 307 -13.91 -7.78 -10.80
C GLY A 307 -12.77 -8.23 -11.69
N ASP A 308 -11.91 -9.07 -11.11
CA ASP A 308 -10.71 -9.61 -11.72
C ASP A 308 -10.74 -11.14 -11.55
N ILE A 309 -10.67 -11.91 -12.64
CA ILE A 309 -10.58 -13.39 -12.61
C ILE A 309 -9.14 -13.82 -12.90
N THR A 310 -8.61 -14.79 -12.14
CA THR A 310 -7.30 -15.42 -12.39
C THR A 310 -7.36 -16.94 -12.21
N THR A 311 -6.52 -17.68 -12.92
CA THR A 311 -6.42 -19.14 -12.87
C THR A 311 -5.22 -19.67 -12.08
N ASN A 312 -4.30 -18.77 -11.68
CA ASN A 312 -3.00 -19.13 -11.13
C ASN A 312 -2.72 -18.30 -9.86
N ASN A 313 -3.56 -18.44 -8.84
CA ASN A 313 -3.41 -17.71 -7.57
C ASN A 313 -4.10 -18.41 -6.38
N ARG A 314 -3.86 -19.72 -6.22
CA ARG A 314 -4.44 -20.53 -5.12
C ARG A 314 -4.00 -19.98 -3.75
N LEU A 315 -2.76 -19.50 -3.68
CA LEU A 315 -2.20 -18.81 -2.50
C LEU A 315 -3.03 -17.59 -2.05
N ALA A 316 -3.57 -16.75 -2.95
CA ALA A 316 -4.38 -15.61 -2.52
C ALA A 316 -5.71 -16.01 -1.85
N VAL A 317 -6.28 -17.17 -2.18
CA VAL A 317 -7.45 -17.73 -1.49
C VAL A 317 -7.09 -18.13 -0.05
N ARG A 318 -5.95 -18.81 0.14
CA ARG A 318 -5.46 -19.23 1.46
C ARG A 318 -4.97 -18.05 2.32
N ASN A 319 -4.31 -17.05 1.71
CA ASN A 319 -4.02 -15.76 2.32
C ASN A 319 -5.29 -15.00 2.75
N THR A 320 -6.34 -15.06 1.93
CA THR A 320 -7.64 -14.48 2.29
C THR A 320 -8.29 -15.18 3.50
N ARG A 321 -8.12 -16.50 3.62
CA ARG A 321 -8.54 -17.27 4.80
C ARG A 321 -7.74 -16.92 6.05
N PHE A 322 -6.42 -16.75 5.94
CA PHE A 322 -5.56 -16.28 7.04
C PHE A 322 -6.00 -14.89 7.56
N LEU A 323 -6.33 -13.97 6.64
CA LEU A 323 -6.86 -12.65 7.01
C LEU A 323 -8.24 -12.71 7.69
N GLN A 324 -9.09 -13.67 7.33
CA GLN A 324 -10.36 -13.91 8.04
C GLN A 324 -10.10 -14.39 9.47
N LEU A 325 -9.29 -15.46 9.63
CA LEU A 325 -8.92 -16.01 10.93
C LEU A 325 -8.32 -14.94 11.86
N CYS A 326 -7.36 -14.15 11.38
CA CYS A 326 -6.77 -13.05 12.17
C CYS A 326 -7.81 -12.02 12.64
N SER A 327 -8.90 -11.83 11.89
CA SER A 327 -9.99 -10.90 12.23
C SER A 327 -11.07 -11.52 13.14
N GLU A 328 -11.03 -12.83 13.33
CA GLU A 328 -11.87 -13.60 14.25
C GLU A 328 -11.16 -13.85 15.60
N ILE A 329 -9.82 -13.95 15.60
CA ILE A 329 -8.99 -14.07 16.81
C ILE A 329 -9.08 -12.82 17.70
N ASP A 330 -9.06 -11.61 17.12
CA ASP A 330 -9.15 -10.37 17.90
C ASP A 330 -9.95 -9.27 17.18
N GLU A 331 -11.01 -8.76 17.84
CA GLU A 331 -11.90 -7.74 17.29
C GLU A 331 -11.20 -6.43 16.90
N ARG A 332 -10.03 -6.14 17.51
CA ARG A 332 -9.31 -4.86 17.35
C ARG A 332 -8.63 -4.74 15.99
N LEU A 333 -8.35 -5.85 15.32
CA LEU A 333 -7.71 -5.86 14.00
C LEU A 333 -8.57 -5.12 12.95
N ARG A 334 -9.89 -5.31 12.94
CA ARG A 334 -10.76 -4.69 11.92
C ARG A 334 -10.80 -3.15 12.05
N PRO A 335 -11.08 -2.54 13.21
CA PRO A 335 -11.01 -1.08 13.37
C PRO A 335 -9.62 -0.48 13.05
N LEU A 336 -8.54 -1.16 13.42
CA LEU A 336 -7.17 -0.74 13.07
C LEU A 336 -6.95 -0.74 11.55
N VAL A 337 -7.22 -1.85 10.88
CA VAL A 337 -7.01 -1.98 9.42
C VAL A 337 -7.85 -0.99 8.62
N TYR A 338 -9.12 -0.77 8.96
CA TYR A 338 -9.95 0.23 8.26
C TYR A 338 -9.41 1.66 8.47
N THR A 339 -9.01 2.00 9.70
CA THR A 339 -8.50 3.34 10.04
C THR A 339 -7.16 3.61 9.34
N ILE A 340 -6.24 2.63 9.37
CA ILE A 340 -4.90 2.74 8.79
C ILE A 340 -4.96 2.72 7.25
N ARG A 341 -5.82 1.89 6.63
CA ARG A 341 -6.10 1.95 5.18
C ARG A 341 -6.69 3.31 4.76
N CYS A 342 -7.57 3.90 5.56
CA CYS A 342 -8.11 5.23 5.30
C CYS A 342 -7.00 6.29 5.40
N TRP A 343 -6.23 6.29 6.49
CA TRP A 343 -5.10 7.20 6.72
C TRP A 343 -4.07 7.13 5.58
N ALA A 344 -3.63 5.94 5.20
CA ALA A 344 -2.63 5.78 4.14
C ALA A 344 -3.11 6.31 2.79
N LYS A 345 -4.39 6.14 2.44
CA LYS A 345 -4.98 6.75 1.24
C LYS A 345 -5.05 8.29 1.35
N GLN A 346 -5.46 8.82 2.50
CA GLN A 346 -5.52 10.27 2.74
C GLN A 346 -4.14 10.96 2.74
N LYS A 347 -3.08 10.19 3.04
CA LYS A 347 -1.68 10.62 2.98
C LYS A 347 -0.98 10.27 1.65
N GLN A 348 -1.73 9.77 0.66
CA GLN A 348 -1.20 9.35 -0.66
C GLN A 348 -0.09 8.28 -0.57
N LEU A 349 -0.09 7.47 0.51
CA LEU A 349 0.85 6.37 0.75
C LEU A 349 0.36 5.05 0.17
N ALA A 350 -0.94 4.94 -0.13
CA ALA A 350 -1.59 3.73 -0.62
C ALA A 350 -2.69 4.03 -1.65
N GLY A 351 -2.96 3.08 -2.54
CA GLY A 351 -4.02 3.18 -3.55
C GLY A 351 -3.56 3.74 -4.90
N ASN A 352 -2.71 3.00 -5.63
CA ASN A 352 -2.30 3.33 -6.99
C ASN A 352 -3.53 3.43 -7.93
N PRO A 353 -3.78 4.56 -8.62
CA PRO A 353 -4.96 4.73 -9.48
C PRO A 353 -5.09 3.73 -10.64
N SER A 354 -3.98 3.13 -11.07
CA SER A 354 -3.91 2.17 -12.18
C SER A 354 -3.46 0.77 -11.72
N GLY A 355 -3.54 0.47 -10.42
CA GLY A 355 -3.03 -0.76 -9.79
C GLY A 355 -1.50 -0.78 -9.68
N THR A 356 -0.83 -0.68 -10.83
CA THR A 356 0.63 -0.53 -10.93
C THR A 356 1.04 0.88 -10.50
N GLY A 357 1.95 0.98 -9.53
CA GLY A 357 2.50 2.25 -9.04
C GLY A 357 3.35 2.06 -7.79
N PRO A 358 4.03 3.11 -7.30
CA PRO A 358 5.02 3.01 -6.25
C PRO A 358 4.43 3.06 -4.82
N LEU A 359 3.10 3.09 -4.66
CA LEU A 359 2.43 3.18 -3.35
C LEU A 359 2.13 1.80 -2.77
N LEU A 360 1.89 1.73 -1.46
CA LEU A 360 1.47 0.50 -0.79
C LEU A 360 0.13 0.00 -1.36
N ASN A 361 0.06 -1.30 -1.62
CA ASN A 361 -1.21 -1.98 -1.86
C ASN A 361 -1.92 -2.24 -0.51
N ASN A 362 -3.25 -2.44 -0.54
CA ASN A 362 -4.04 -2.60 0.69
C ASN A 362 -3.73 -3.91 1.45
N TYR A 363 -3.09 -4.89 0.81
CA TYR A 363 -2.72 -6.16 1.41
C TYR A 363 -1.44 -6.03 2.25
N ALA A 364 -0.35 -5.52 1.66
CA ALA A 364 0.89 -5.18 2.35
C ALA A 364 0.65 -4.25 3.56
N LEU A 365 -0.20 -3.24 3.41
CA LEU A 365 -0.56 -2.36 4.53
C LEU A 365 -1.33 -3.08 5.65
N THR A 366 -2.13 -4.11 5.34
CA THR A 366 -2.75 -4.98 6.34
C THR A 366 -1.75 -5.91 7.00
N LEU A 367 -0.79 -6.46 6.25
CA LEU A 367 0.29 -7.28 6.82
C LEU A 367 1.17 -6.46 7.78
N LEU A 368 1.45 -5.19 7.49
CA LEU A 368 2.11 -4.28 8.44
C LEU A 368 1.32 -4.08 9.75
N VAL A 369 -0.02 -4.07 9.70
CA VAL A 369 -0.84 -4.01 10.92
C VAL A 369 -0.76 -5.33 11.69
N ILE A 370 -0.83 -6.48 11.01
CA ILE A 370 -0.71 -7.81 11.64
C ILE A 370 0.66 -7.98 12.30
N PHE A 371 1.76 -7.63 11.61
CA PHE A 371 3.11 -7.70 12.17
C PHE A 371 3.29 -6.81 13.40
N PHE A 372 2.74 -5.59 13.39
CA PHE A 372 2.73 -4.73 14.59
C PHE A 372 1.95 -5.38 15.75
N LEU A 373 0.83 -6.04 15.47
CA LEU A 373 0.02 -6.73 16.49
C LEU A 373 0.67 -8.02 17.01
N GLN A 374 1.51 -8.69 16.21
CA GLN A 374 2.41 -9.76 16.65
C GLN A 374 3.52 -9.23 17.58
N ASN A 375 4.01 -8.01 17.32
CA ASN A 375 5.08 -7.34 18.07
C ASN A 375 4.56 -6.43 19.22
N CYS A 376 3.30 -6.57 19.63
CA CYS A 376 2.80 -5.95 20.86
C CYS A 376 3.29 -6.73 22.10
N ASP A 377 3.39 -6.05 23.24
CA ASP A 377 3.65 -6.71 24.53
C ASP A 377 2.44 -6.59 25.48
N PRO A 378 1.78 -7.71 25.85
CA PRO A 378 1.89 -9.03 25.22
C PRO A 378 1.28 -9.02 23.79
N PRO A 379 1.52 -10.03 22.95
CA PRO A 379 1.03 -10.05 21.56
C PRO A 379 -0.49 -10.00 21.45
N VAL A 380 -1.00 -9.27 20.46
CA VAL A 380 -2.43 -9.20 20.10
C VAL A 380 -2.81 -10.31 19.13
N LEU A 381 -1.90 -10.67 18.22
CA LEU A 381 -2.07 -11.79 17.28
C LEU A 381 -0.88 -12.77 17.37
N PRO A 382 -1.10 -14.08 17.13
CA PRO A 382 -0.02 -15.06 17.04
C PRO A 382 0.78 -14.93 15.73
N THR A 383 1.95 -15.56 15.69
CA THR A 383 2.74 -15.74 14.46
C THR A 383 2.14 -16.84 13.57
N VAL A 384 2.51 -16.90 12.28
CA VAL A 384 1.98 -17.96 11.40
C VAL A 384 2.49 -19.33 11.83
N ASP A 385 3.73 -19.44 12.31
CA ASP A 385 4.25 -20.73 12.81
C ASP A 385 3.60 -21.13 14.15
N GLN A 386 3.23 -20.17 14.99
CA GLN A 386 2.40 -20.44 16.18
C GLN A 386 1.01 -20.95 15.79
N LEU A 387 0.40 -20.41 14.73
CA LEU A 387 -0.86 -20.93 14.19
C LEU A 387 -0.67 -22.34 13.59
N LYS A 388 0.39 -22.57 12.81
CA LYS A 388 0.72 -23.91 12.28
C LYS A 388 0.83 -24.94 13.40
N ALA A 389 1.46 -24.58 14.52
CA ALA A 389 1.58 -25.45 15.70
C ALA A 389 0.28 -25.64 16.51
N MET A 390 -0.83 -24.99 16.13
CA MET A 390 -2.17 -25.15 16.71
C MET A 390 -3.15 -25.87 15.78
N ALA A 391 -2.75 -26.18 14.53
CA ALA A 391 -3.59 -26.86 13.55
C ALA A 391 -3.57 -28.39 13.76
N CYS A 392 -4.64 -29.09 13.36
CA CYS A 392 -4.68 -30.55 13.34
C CYS A 392 -4.21 -31.14 11.99
N GLU A 393 -4.06 -32.46 11.92
CA GLU A 393 -3.55 -33.16 10.73
C GLU A 393 -4.46 -32.94 9.51
N GLU A 394 -5.78 -32.87 9.72
CA GLU A 394 -6.79 -32.60 8.70
C GLU A 394 -6.77 -31.14 8.18
N GLU A 395 -5.98 -30.26 8.80
CA GLU A 395 -5.81 -28.86 8.39
C GLU A 395 -4.47 -28.61 7.68
N GLU A 396 -3.65 -29.66 7.47
CA GLU A 396 -2.42 -29.55 6.67
C GLU A 396 -2.74 -29.09 5.25
N CYS A 397 -2.03 -28.05 4.82
CA CYS A 397 -2.26 -27.39 3.54
C CYS A 397 -0.92 -26.97 2.94
N VAL A 398 -0.46 -27.66 1.90
CA VAL A 398 0.71 -27.26 1.09
C VAL A 398 0.21 -26.80 -0.28
N ILE A 399 0.62 -25.62 -0.71
CA ILE A 399 0.24 -25.01 -1.99
C ILE A 399 1.50 -24.52 -2.69
N GLU A 400 1.77 -25.02 -3.90
CA GLU A 400 2.91 -24.56 -4.72
C GLU A 400 4.26 -24.67 -3.95
N GLY A 401 4.43 -25.74 -3.17
CA GLY A 401 5.57 -25.99 -2.27
C GLY A 401 5.47 -25.32 -0.89
N TRP A 402 4.69 -24.25 -0.75
CA TRP A 402 4.58 -23.48 0.50
C TRP A 402 3.62 -24.12 1.51
N ASN A 403 4.10 -24.32 2.73
CA ASN A 403 3.25 -24.81 3.83
C ASN A 403 2.37 -23.67 4.38
N CYS A 404 1.08 -23.75 4.06
CA CYS A 404 0.01 -22.82 4.40
C CYS A 404 -0.89 -23.32 5.55
N THR A 405 -0.41 -24.25 6.37
CA THR A 405 -1.16 -24.88 7.47
C THR A 405 -1.45 -23.88 8.59
N PHE A 406 -2.71 -23.77 8.98
CA PHE A 406 -3.22 -22.96 10.11
C PHE A 406 -4.68 -23.34 10.41
N PRO A 407 -5.20 -23.08 11.62
CA PRO A 407 -6.51 -23.54 12.05
C PRO A 407 -7.67 -22.95 11.24
N SER A 408 -8.68 -23.78 10.98
CA SER A 408 -9.87 -23.42 10.22
C SER A 408 -10.82 -22.47 10.95
N GLN A 409 -10.72 -22.40 12.29
CA GLN A 409 -11.60 -21.62 13.16
C GLN A 409 -10.84 -20.98 14.32
N ALA A 410 -11.16 -19.73 14.66
CA ALA A 410 -10.50 -18.99 15.74
C ALA A 410 -10.67 -19.61 17.15
N ILE A 411 -11.62 -20.53 17.35
CA ILE A 411 -11.82 -21.22 18.64
C ILE A 411 -10.64 -22.13 19.04
N ALA A 412 -9.83 -22.58 18.06
CA ALA A 412 -8.60 -23.32 18.32
C ALA A 412 -7.45 -22.44 18.86
N VAL A 413 -7.58 -21.12 18.75
CA VAL A 413 -6.51 -20.16 19.08
C VAL A 413 -6.78 -19.54 20.46
N PRO A 414 -5.85 -19.62 21.42
CA PRO A 414 -6.03 -18.98 22.74
C PRO A 414 -6.19 -17.46 22.63
N PRO A 415 -7.15 -16.85 23.35
CA PRO A 415 -7.41 -15.41 23.27
C PRO A 415 -6.22 -14.58 23.80
N SER A 416 -5.98 -13.43 23.17
CA SER A 416 -4.87 -12.54 23.54
C SER A 416 -4.95 -12.07 25.00
N LYS A 417 -3.79 -12.04 25.66
CA LYS A 417 -3.62 -11.45 27.00
C LYS A 417 -3.52 -9.91 26.96
N ASN A 418 -3.41 -9.31 25.78
CA ASN A 418 -3.23 -7.87 25.60
C ASN A 418 -4.53 -7.10 25.87
N ARG A 419 -4.45 -6.07 26.73
CA ARG A 419 -5.60 -5.23 27.14
C ARG A 419 -5.53 -3.78 26.65
N GLN A 420 -4.67 -3.47 25.68
CA GLN A 420 -4.57 -2.13 25.09
C GLN A 420 -5.81 -1.82 24.23
N ASP A 421 -6.32 -0.59 24.34
CA ASP A 421 -7.46 -0.12 23.56
C ASP A 421 -7.06 0.26 22.12
N LEU A 422 -8.05 0.59 21.28
CA LEU A 422 -7.79 0.94 19.88
C LEU A 422 -7.05 2.28 19.76
N CYS A 423 -7.34 3.21 20.67
CA CYS A 423 -6.64 4.49 20.79
C CYS A 423 -5.12 4.29 21.00
N THR A 424 -4.75 3.38 21.90
CA THR A 424 -3.38 3.01 22.27
C THR A 424 -2.71 2.22 21.16
N LEU A 425 -3.38 1.21 20.58
CA LEU A 425 -2.81 0.39 19.51
C LEU A 425 -2.59 1.20 18.22
N LEU A 426 -3.47 2.15 17.88
CA LEU A 426 -3.29 3.03 16.72
C LEU A 426 -2.09 3.99 16.92
N ALA A 427 -1.94 4.56 18.12
CA ALA A 427 -0.76 5.35 18.48
C ALA A 427 0.52 4.49 18.47
N GLY A 428 0.42 3.25 18.96
CA GLY A 428 1.48 2.25 18.97
C GLY A 428 1.99 1.89 17.58
N PHE A 429 1.09 1.66 16.62
CA PHE A 429 1.43 1.40 15.21
C PHE A 429 2.27 2.51 14.60
N PHE A 430 1.87 3.78 14.80
CA PHE A 430 2.63 4.92 14.32
C PHE A 430 3.99 5.05 15.03
N ASN A 431 4.04 4.85 16.36
CA ASN A 431 5.29 4.85 17.13
C ASN A 431 6.27 3.73 16.73
N PHE A 432 5.75 2.55 16.39
CA PHE A 432 6.53 1.41 15.90
C PHE A 432 7.18 1.76 14.56
N TYR A 433 6.38 2.06 13.53
CA TYR A 433 6.91 2.31 12.19
C TYR A 433 7.61 3.66 12.00
N ALA A 434 7.38 4.65 12.87
CA ALA A 434 8.17 5.87 12.93
C ALA A 434 9.65 5.63 13.31
N LYS A 435 9.93 4.50 13.98
CA LYS A 435 11.25 4.11 14.52
C LYS A 435 11.82 2.84 13.90
N PHE A 436 11.00 2.05 13.20
CA PHE A 436 11.38 0.77 12.60
C PHE A 436 12.46 0.94 11.53
N ASP A 437 13.47 0.07 11.53
CA ASP A 437 14.58 0.10 10.57
C ASP A 437 14.29 -0.79 9.36
N PHE A 438 13.58 -0.22 8.38
CA PHE A 438 13.29 -0.87 7.11
C PHE A 438 14.53 -1.10 6.23
N ALA A 439 15.64 -0.39 6.47
CA ALA A 439 16.82 -0.44 5.60
C ALA A 439 17.71 -1.66 5.87
N SER A 440 17.69 -2.18 7.10
CA SER A 440 18.41 -3.37 7.54
C SER A 440 17.52 -4.63 7.67
N SER A 441 16.19 -4.49 7.66
CA SER A 441 15.25 -5.57 8.01
C SER A 441 14.52 -6.21 6.83
N VAL A 442 14.23 -7.51 6.97
CA VAL A 442 13.16 -8.26 6.28
C VAL A 442 12.07 -8.59 7.30
N ILE A 443 10.83 -8.17 7.04
CA ILE A 443 9.70 -8.38 7.95
C ILE A 443 9.07 -9.76 7.68
N SER A 444 9.21 -10.67 8.65
CA SER A 444 8.62 -12.02 8.63
C SER A 444 7.37 -12.06 9.52
N LEU A 445 6.18 -12.13 8.92
CA LEU A 445 4.94 -12.44 9.66
C LEU A 445 4.91 -13.88 10.16
N ARG A 446 5.68 -14.75 9.51
CA ARG A 446 5.73 -16.19 9.78
C ARG A 446 6.29 -16.46 11.19
N GLU A 447 7.45 -15.89 11.46
CA GLU A 447 8.13 -15.95 12.75
C GLU A 447 7.74 -14.79 13.68
N GLY A 448 7.03 -13.79 13.16
CA GLY A 448 6.64 -12.58 13.89
C GLY A 448 7.79 -11.61 14.19
N ARG A 449 8.95 -11.74 13.53
CA ARG A 449 10.16 -10.93 13.79
C ARG A 449 10.69 -10.20 12.56
N ALA A 450 11.50 -9.17 12.81
CA ALA A 450 12.34 -8.54 11.80
C ALA A 450 13.66 -9.31 11.72
N LEU A 451 14.00 -9.82 10.53
CA LEU A 451 15.25 -10.51 10.25
C LEU A 451 16.28 -9.51 9.71
N PRO A 452 17.54 -9.49 10.19
CA PRO A 452 18.60 -8.75 9.53
C PRO A 452 18.80 -9.27 8.09
N ILE A 453 18.84 -8.36 7.11
CA ILE A 453 19.06 -8.68 5.69
C ILE A 453 20.38 -9.46 5.52
N THR A 454 21.39 -9.19 6.32
CA THR A 454 22.67 -9.91 6.32
C THR A 454 22.55 -11.38 6.68
N ASP A 455 21.58 -11.74 7.52
CA ASP A 455 21.42 -13.10 8.03
C ASP A 455 20.41 -13.87 7.18
N PHE A 456 19.34 -13.21 6.75
CA PHE A 456 18.42 -13.72 5.72
C PHE A 456 19.18 -14.08 4.42
N LEU A 457 20.14 -13.24 3.99
CA LEU A 457 20.98 -13.53 2.81
C LEU A 457 22.12 -14.54 3.05
N LYS A 458 22.37 -14.97 4.31
CA LYS A 458 23.22 -16.15 4.59
C LYS A 458 22.36 -17.41 4.53
N GLN A 459 21.23 -17.43 5.25
CA GLN A 459 20.32 -18.58 5.33
C GLN A 459 19.93 -19.09 3.93
N ASN A 460 19.47 -18.21 3.03
CA ASN A 460 19.16 -18.60 1.66
C ASN A 460 20.36 -19.23 0.91
N LYS A 461 21.59 -18.78 1.17
CA LYS A 461 22.81 -19.35 0.55
C LYS A 461 23.24 -20.67 1.16
N ASP A 462 23.09 -20.80 2.48
CA ASP A 462 23.39 -22.04 3.20
C ASP A 462 22.38 -23.13 2.80
N GLU A 463 21.11 -22.76 2.60
CA GLU A 463 20.06 -23.62 2.02
C GLU A 463 20.35 -23.97 0.54
N GLU A 464 20.69 -22.98 -0.31
CA GLU A 464 21.13 -23.21 -1.70
C GLU A 464 22.38 -24.11 -1.81
N ALA A 465 23.27 -24.08 -0.81
CA ALA A 465 24.53 -24.84 -0.81
C ALA A 465 24.43 -26.24 -0.17
N MET A 466 23.49 -26.46 0.76
CA MET A 466 23.34 -27.75 1.44
C MET A 466 22.58 -28.81 0.62
N GLY A 467 21.84 -28.39 -0.42
CA GLY A 467 21.35 -29.31 -1.45
C GLY A 467 20.31 -30.34 -0.99
N GLU A 468 19.51 -30.03 0.04
CA GLU A 468 18.37 -30.86 0.43
C GLU A 468 17.24 -30.75 -0.60
N GLU A 469 17.32 -31.57 -1.65
CA GLU A 469 16.27 -31.72 -2.67
C GLU A 469 14.97 -32.26 -2.04
N THR A 470 14.12 -31.36 -1.53
CA THR A 470 12.71 -31.67 -1.34
C THR A 470 12.06 -31.83 -2.72
N PRO A 471 11.56 -33.03 -3.09
CA PRO A 471 11.34 -33.36 -4.50
C PRO A 471 10.01 -32.81 -5.03
N ASN A 472 9.93 -31.48 -5.23
CA ASN A 472 9.02 -30.82 -6.19
C ASN A 472 9.17 -29.28 -6.28
N THR A 473 10.01 -28.62 -5.46
CA THR A 473 10.21 -27.16 -5.58
C THR A 473 11.03 -26.80 -6.82
N GLY A 474 10.37 -26.21 -7.82
CA GLY A 474 11.06 -25.50 -8.90
C GLY A 474 11.88 -24.32 -8.37
N MET A 475 12.74 -23.72 -9.22
CA MET A 475 13.70 -22.69 -8.79
C MET A 475 13.05 -21.40 -8.25
N HIS A 476 12.70 -21.39 -6.96
CA HIS A 476 12.17 -20.24 -6.24
C HIS A 476 13.30 -19.26 -5.90
N HIS A 477 13.66 -18.40 -6.86
CA HIS A 477 14.58 -17.28 -6.60
C HIS A 477 14.11 -16.44 -5.39
N GLY A 478 15.05 -16.12 -4.49
CA GLY A 478 14.77 -15.37 -3.26
C GLY A 478 14.10 -14.00 -3.49
N PRO A 479 13.40 -13.48 -2.46
CA PRO A 479 12.50 -12.34 -2.62
C PRO A 479 13.22 -11.06 -3.05
N LYS A 480 12.61 -10.35 -4.01
CA LYS A 480 13.12 -9.05 -4.49
C LYS A 480 13.11 -8.01 -3.35
N LEU A 481 14.28 -7.79 -2.77
CA LEU A 481 14.51 -6.78 -1.74
C LEU A 481 14.42 -5.35 -2.32
N GLY A 482 14.14 -4.39 -1.45
CA GLY A 482 13.96 -2.98 -1.76
C GLY A 482 13.89 -2.10 -0.51
N PRO A 483 13.35 -0.87 -0.62
CA PRO A 483 13.25 0.09 0.49
C PRO A 483 12.35 -0.34 1.65
N LEU A 484 11.46 -1.30 1.41
CA LEU A 484 10.63 -1.95 2.43
C LEU A 484 10.51 -3.43 2.04
N ASN A 485 10.89 -4.31 2.96
CA ASN A 485 10.93 -5.75 2.74
C ASN A 485 9.90 -6.41 3.65
N LEU A 486 8.80 -6.87 3.07
CA LEU A 486 7.68 -7.46 3.78
C LEU A 486 7.29 -8.75 3.07
N LEU A 487 7.55 -9.89 3.71
CA LEU A 487 7.24 -11.18 3.11
C LEU A 487 5.74 -11.46 3.18
N ASP A 488 5.23 -12.18 2.19
CA ASP A 488 3.96 -12.89 2.31
C ASP A 488 4.05 -13.92 3.44
N PRO A 489 3.00 -14.17 4.24
CA PRO A 489 3.05 -15.15 5.33
C PRO A 489 3.26 -16.59 4.84
N PHE A 490 2.95 -16.89 3.57
CA PHE A 490 3.11 -18.22 2.99
C PHE A 490 4.17 -18.26 1.89
N GLU A 491 4.08 -17.37 0.89
CA GLU A 491 5.02 -17.33 -0.24
C GLU A 491 6.29 -16.55 0.13
N LEU A 492 7.27 -17.17 0.80
CA LEU A 492 8.44 -16.44 1.32
C LEU A 492 9.35 -15.87 0.22
N SER A 493 9.24 -16.36 -1.03
CA SER A 493 9.83 -15.73 -2.23
C SER A 493 9.18 -14.40 -2.64
N HIS A 494 8.08 -13.98 -2.00
CA HIS A 494 7.36 -12.75 -2.37
C HIS A 494 7.47 -11.64 -1.32
N ASN A 495 8.25 -10.60 -1.66
CA ASN A 495 8.12 -9.29 -1.02
C ASN A 495 6.85 -8.58 -1.52
N VAL A 496 5.78 -8.56 -0.71
CA VAL A 496 4.49 -7.92 -1.04
C VAL A 496 4.57 -6.40 -1.16
N ALA A 497 5.70 -5.81 -0.74
CA ALA A 497 6.02 -4.38 -0.87
C ALA A 497 7.09 -4.10 -1.94
N GLY A 498 7.53 -5.09 -2.72
CA GLY A 498 8.60 -4.97 -3.72
C GLY A 498 8.30 -4.02 -4.91
N ASN A 499 7.13 -3.38 -4.92
CA ASN A 499 6.75 -2.29 -5.83
C ASN A 499 7.08 -0.89 -5.27
N LEU A 500 7.40 -0.75 -3.98
CA LEU A 500 7.73 0.54 -3.38
C LEU A 500 9.06 1.08 -3.90
N ASN A 501 9.09 2.40 -4.12
CA ASN A 501 10.34 3.12 -4.30
C ASN A 501 10.72 3.89 -3.03
N GLU A 502 11.97 4.35 -3.02
CA GLU A 502 12.59 5.03 -1.88
C GLU A 502 11.80 6.27 -1.42
N ARG A 503 11.20 7.02 -2.35
CA ARG A 503 10.37 8.19 -2.03
C ARG A 503 9.09 7.78 -1.29
N SER A 504 8.39 6.75 -1.76
CA SER A 504 7.19 6.24 -1.10
C SER A 504 7.48 5.70 0.29
N HIS A 505 8.57 4.94 0.44
CA HIS A 505 9.03 4.44 1.74
C HIS A 505 9.33 5.59 2.72
N ARG A 506 10.17 6.56 2.33
CA ARG A 506 10.48 7.71 3.19
C ARG A 506 9.25 8.56 3.51
N SER A 507 8.31 8.68 2.57
CA SER A 507 7.02 9.33 2.83
C SER A 507 6.19 8.57 3.87
N PHE A 508 6.10 7.24 3.77
CA PHE A 508 5.40 6.42 4.77
C PHE A 508 5.99 6.59 6.17
N GLN A 509 7.33 6.51 6.31
CA GLN A 509 7.99 6.67 7.61
C GLN A 509 7.82 8.09 8.18
N ARG A 510 7.89 9.13 7.35
CA ARG A 510 7.62 10.53 7.77
C ARG A 510 6.18 10.73 8.23
N GLU A 511 5.19 10.23 7.48
CA GLU A 511 3.79 10.34 7.86
C GLU A 511 3.50 9.55 9.15
N CYS A 512 4.15 8.40 9.37
CA CYS A 512 4.12 7.71 10.66
C CYS A 512 4.67 8.62 11.78
N GLN A 513 5.80 9.30 11.57
CA GLN A 513 6.38 10.22 12.56
C GLN A 513 5.48 11.43 12.88
N GLU A 514 4.75 11.99 11.90
CA GLU A 514 3.79 13.07 12.16
C GLU A 514 2.50 12.57 12.83
N ALA A 515 1.99 11.40 12.44
CA ALA A 515 0.87 10.77 13.10
C ALA A 515 1.20 10.42 14.57
N GLU A 516 2.40 9.92 14.83
CA GLU A 516 2.95 9.62 16.16
C GLU A 516 2.99 10.87 17.06
N LYS A 517 3.58 11.97 16.54
CA LYS A 517 3.58 13.28 17.22
C LYS A 517 2.16 13.77 17.53
N TYR A 518 1.22 13.60 16.60
CA TYR A 518 -0.18 13.97 16.81
C TYR A 518 -0.89 13.08 17.84
N CYS A 519 -0.62 11.78 17.89
CA CYS A 519 -1.20 10.85 18.86
C CYS A 519 -0.79 11.13 20.32
N ARG A 520 0.38 11.75 20.55
CA ARG A 520 0.75 12.28 21.88
C ARG A 520 -0.08 13.50 22.32
N SER A 521 -0.82 14.14 21.42
CA SER A 521 -1.53 15.39 21.72
C SER A 521 -2.89 15.18 22.40
N LEU A 522 -3.27 16.15 23.26
CA LEU A 522 -4.61 16.20 23.84
C LEU A 522 -5.73 16.32 22.78
N GLN A 523 -5.43 16.82 21.57
CA GLN A 523 -6.39 16.90 20.47
C GLN A 523 -6.67 15.53 19.81
N TYR A 524 -5.74 14.57 19.90
CA TYR A 524 -6.04 13.17 19.58
C TYR A 524 -6.82 12.51 20.71
N GLN A 525 -6.32 12.63 21.95
CA GLN A 525 -6.78 11.84 23.09
C GLN A 525 -8.13 12.28 23.67
N ARG A 526 -8.55 13.55 23.50
CA ARG A 526 -9.73 14.11 24.17
C ARG A 526 -10.69 14.79 23.20
N LYS A 527 -11.99 14.57 23.41
CA LYS A 527 -13.08 15.21 22.67
C LYS A 527 -13.03 16.74 22.77
N SER A 528 -13.20 17.42 21.64
CA SER A 528 -13.33 18.89 21.65
C SER A 528 -14.66 19.34 22.24
N THR A 529 -14.60 20.13 23.32
CA THR A 529 -15.77 20.83 23.90
C THR A 529 -16.25 22.01 23.05
N LYS A 530 -15.45 22.47 22.07
CA LYS A 530 -15.74 23.62 21.20
C LYS A 530 -16.01 23.22 19.75
N GLY A 531 -16.48 21.99 19.53
CA GLY A 531 -16.85 21.46 18.20
C GLY A 531 -15.71 21.28 17.19
N LYS A 532 -14.45 21.54 17.58
CA LYS A 532 -13.30 21.44 16.66
C LYS A 532 -12.97 19.98 16.32
N SER A 533 -12.44 19.75 15.13
CA SER A 533 -11.89 18.46 14.70
C SER A 533 -10.87 17.91 15.69
N TRP A 534 -11.02 16.63 16.06
CA TRP A 534 -10.23 15.94 17.08
C TRP A 534 -10.16 14.44 16.77
N GLY A 535 -9.26 13.70 17.42
CA GLY A 535 -9.11 12.25 17.22
C GLY A 535 -8.79 11.93 15.75
N LEU A 536 -9.47 10.91 15.19
CA LEU A 536 -9.33 10.50 13.79
C LEU A 536 -9.63 11.62 12.80
N VAL A 537 -10.55 12.53 13.12
CA VAL A 537 -10.99 13.58 12.19
C VAL A 537 -9.81 14.45 11.75
N ARG A 538 -8.88 14.75 12.67
CA ARG A 538 -7.67 15.52 12.37
C ARG A 538 -6.56 14.65 11.78
N LEU A 539 -6.37 13.41 12.26
CA LEU A 539 -5.37 12.45 11.74
C LEU A 539 -5.57 12.16 10.25
N LEU A 540 -6.83 12.00 9.84
CA LEU A 540 -7.25 11.67 8.47
C LEU A 540 -7.47 12.92 7.58
N THR A 541 -7.19 14.12 8.08
CA THR A 541 -7.26 15.34 7.24
C THR A 541 -6.06 15.38 6.28
N PRO A 542 -6.27 15.56 4.97
CA PRO A 542 -5.21 15.80 4.00
C PRO A 542 -4.34 17.02 4.36
N HIS A 543 -3.16 17.13 3.74
CA HIS A 543 -2.33 18.33 3.90
C HIS A 543 -2.76 19.45 2.95
N GLY A 544 -3.54 20.38 3.51
CA GLY A 544 -3.93 21.66 2.92
C GLY A 544 -4.31 22.64 4.03
N GLU A 545 -4.07 23.94 3.81
CA GLU A 545 -4.39 25.04 4.74
C GLU A 545 -3.87 24.91 6.19
N VAL A 546 -2.67 24.32 6.36
CA VAL A 546 -1.79 24.68 7.47
C VAL A 546 -0.43 25.03 6.88
N ALA A 547 -0.10 26.32 6.87
CA ALA A 547 1.24 26.76 6.51
C ALA A 547 2.27 26.11 7.45
N HIS A 548 3.40 25.66 6.91
CA HIS A 548 4.47 25.02 7.68
C HIS A 548 5.23 26.06 8.51
N ALA A 549 4.58 26.57 9.56
CA ALA A 549 5.14 27.49 10.55
C ALA A 549 6.07 26.77 11.55
N LYS A 550 6.99 25.97 11.01
CA LYS A 550 8.18 25.45 11.66
C LYS A 550 9.26 25.39 10.59
N THR A 551 10.37 26.08 10.83
CA THR A 551 11.57 25.99 10.01
C THR A 551 11.96 24.53 9.88
N GLU A 552 11.89 23.96 8.68
CA GLU A 552 12.28 22.56 8.48
C GLU A 552 13.80 22.46 8.68
N GLN A 553 14.23 21.51 9.50
CA GLN A 553 15.66 21.30 9.75
C GLN A 553 16.24 20.55 8.55
N LEU A 554 16.80 21.32 7.61
CA LEU A 554 17.28 20.85 6.31
C LEU A 554 18.41 19.83 6.50
N THR A 555 18.05 18.55 6.34
CA THR A 555 18.89 17.40 6.71
C THR A 555 18.82 16.30 5.66
N ILE A 556 19.98 15.73 5.34
CA ILE A 556 20.16 14.62 4.41
C ILE A 556 20.68 13.41 5.21
N SER A 557 20.00 12.27 5.11
CA SER A 557 20.36 11.04 5.83
C SER A 557 21.12 10.07 4.95
N ILE A 558 22.33 9.68 5.35
CA ILE A 558 23.15 8.65 4.71
C ILE A 558 23.22 7.45 5.67
N PRO A 559 22.48 6.35 5.43
CA PRO A 559 22.49 5.17 6.29
C PRO A 559 23.72 4.29 6.07
N PHE A 560 24.12 3.55 7.10
CA PHE A 560 25.09 2.45 6.96
C PHE A 560 24.52 1.36 6.05
N LYS A 561 25.31 0.90 5.08
CA LYS A 561 24.94 -0.13 4.10
C LYS A 561 26.10 -1.07 3.84
N SER A 562 26.37 -2.00 4.77
CA SER A 562 27.46 -2.99 4.66
C SER A 562 27.52 -3.69 3.29
N ALA A 563 26.35 -4.03 2.71
CA ALA A 563 26.24 -4.67 1.40
C ALA A 563 26.69 -3.81 0.19
N LEU A 564 26.93 -2.50 0.35
CA LEU A 564 27.41 -1.61 -0.72
C LEU A 564 28.87 -1.18 -0.57
N LEU A 565 29.56 -1.60 0.50
CA LEU A 565 30.97 -1.28 0.74
C LEU A 565 31.89 -2.33 0.09
N PRO A 566 33.07 -1.96 -0.42
CA PRO A 566 34.07 -2.90 -0.93
C PRO A 566 34.55 -3.88 0.15
N GLU A 567 34.98 -5.05 -0.28
CA GLU A 567 35.41 -6.14 0.60
C GLU A 567 36.52 -5.72 1.57
N GLY A 568 37.57 -5.03 1.10
CA GLY A 568 38.63 -4.50 1.97
C GLY A 568 38.13 -3.52 3.04
N LEU A 569 37.21 -2.61 2.70
CA LEU A 569 36.61 -1.68 3.67
C LEU A 569 35.68 -2.41 4.65
N ARG A 570 35.00 -3.48 4.21
CA ARG A 570 34.20 -4.34 5.10
C ARG A 570 35.08 -5.12 6.07
N SER A 571 36.25 -5.61 5.64
CA SER A 571 37.23 -6.26 6.52
C SER A 571 37.77 -5.28 7.57
N GLN A 572 38.20 -4.08 7.16
CA GLN A 572 38.65 -3.03 8.10
C GLN A 572 37.57 -2.67 9.13
N LEU A 573 36.30 -2.55 8.71
CA LEU A 573 35.18 -2.29 9.61
C LEU A 573 34.82 -3.49 10.52
N HIS A 574 35.12 -4.71 10.09
CA HIS A 574 34.95 -5.92 10.92
C HIS A 574 36.07 -6.05 11.97
N GLU A 575 37.32 -5.76 11.58
CA GLU A 575 38.49 -5.71 12.47
C GLU A 575 38.37 -4.60 13.54
N ALA A 576 37.71 -3.49 13.21
CA ALA A 576 37.47 -2.38 14.13
C ALA A 576 36.52 -2.68 15.31
N GLY A 577 35.85 -3.84 15.33
CA GLY A 577 34.99 -4.28 16.43
C GLY A 577 33.93 -3.25 16.82
N ASP A 578 33.76 -2.96 18.10
CA ASP A 578 32.75 -2.00 18.60
C ASP A 578 32.91 -0.56 18.06
N GLU A 579 34.14 -0.15 17.74
CA GLU A 579 34.46 1.21 17.26
C GLU A 579 34.28 1.35 15.73
N PHE A 580 33.79 0.31 15.01
CA PHE A 580 33.50 0.37 13.56
C PHE A 580 32.62 1.55 13.15
N ARG A 581 31.72 1.98 14.05
CA ARG A 581 30.81 3.11 13.81
C ARG A 581 31.57 4.42 13.69
N LEU A 582 32.61 4.62 14.49
CA LEU A 582 33.47 5.79 14.43
C LEU A 582 34.29 5.80 13.14
N LEU A 583 34.89 4.66 12.78
CA LEU A 583 35.67 4.50 11.54
C LEU A 583 34.80 4.73 10.29
N TRP A 584 33.61 4.13 10.23
CA TRP A 584 32.65 4.36 9.16
C TRP A 584 32.20 5.83 9.09
N PHE A 585 31.92 6.45 10.24
CA PHE A 585 31.50 7.85 10.29
C PHE A 585 32.62 8.80 9.86
N GLN A 586 33.89 8.53 10.22
CA GLN A 586 35.06 9.26 9.71
C GLN A 586 35.16 9.15 8.18
N LYS A 587 34.99 7.95 7.61
CA LYS A 587 34.94 7.74 6.16
C LYS A 587 33.78 8.48 5.48
N ILE A 588 32.60 8.53 6.09
CA ILE A 588 31.48 9.36 5.61
C ILE A 588 31.82 10.84 5.66
N CYS A 589 32.46 11.32 6.73
CA CYS A 589 32.87 12.72 6.86
C CYS A 589 33.86 13.13 5.76
N ALA A 590 34.92 12.33 5.55
CA ALA A 590 35.86 12.54 4.46
C ALA A 590 35.14 12.53 3.08
N ALA A 591 34.26 11.56 2.86
CA ALA A 591 33.53 11.44 1.61
C ALA A 591 32.58 12.63 1.35
N VAL A 592 31.82 13.09 2.35
CA VAL A 592 30.93 14.25 2.21
C VAL A 592 31.72 15.52 1.91
N CYS A 593 32.84 15.76 2.61
CA CYS A 593 33.73 16.89 2.32
C CYS A 593 34.28 16.82 0.89
N GLY A 594 34.73 15.63 0.46
CA GLY A 594 35.22 15.37 -0.89
C GLY A 594 34.17 15.57 -2.00
N VAL A 595 32.87 15.30 -1.74
CA VAL A 595 31.81 15.64 -2.72
C VAL A 595 31.67 17.16 -2.86
N PHE A 596 31.67 17.91 -1.75
CA PHE A 596 31.55 19.38 -1.81
C PHE A 596 32.75 20.01 -2.51
N GLN A 597 33.98 19.66 -2.13
CA GLN A 597 35.19 20.22 -2.71
C GLN A 597 35.42 19.71 -4.14
N ASN A 598 35.58 18.39 -4.32
CA ASN A 598 36.17 17.82 -5.53
C ASN A 598 35.12 17.49 -6.61
N VAL A 599 33.83 17.40 -6.26
CA VAL A 599 32.75 17.10 -7.22
C VAL A 599 31.86 18.33 -7.47
N LEU A 600 31.63 19.20 -6.47
CA LEU A 600 30.78 20.39 -6.61
C LEU A 600 31.55 21.72 -6.68
N GLY A 601 32.85 21.74 -6.41
CA GLY A 601 33.68 22.94 -6.51
C GLY A 601 33.44 23.96 -5.39
N CYS A 602 32.87 23.53 -4.26
CA CYS A 602 32.63 24.39 -3.11
C CYS A 602 33.95 24.69 -2.39
N HIS A 603 34.26 25.96 -2.20
CA HIS A 603 35.42 26.37 -1.41
C HIS A 603 35.12 26.19 0.08
N LEU A 604 36.01 25.54 0.83
CA LEU A 604 35.94 25.51 2.28
C LEU A 604 36.46 26.86 2.82
N HIS A 605 35.65 27.58 3.60
CA HIS A 605 36.11 28.76 4.30
C HIS A 605 37.05 28.33 5.44
N PRO A 606 38.24 28.94 5.59
CA PRO A 606 39.10 28.68 6.75
C PRO A 606 38.35 29.04 8.04
N SER A 607 38.23 28.08 8.95
CA SER A 607 37.96 28.39 10.36
C SER A 607 39.27 28.69 11.04
N ALA A 608 39.30 29.67 11.94
CA ALA A 608 40.31 29.67 12.99
C ALA A 608 40.12 28.41 13.87
N ASP A 609 41.18 27.98 14.53
CA ASP A 609 41.21 26.91 15.54
C ASP A 609 40.66 25.53 15.14
N VAL A 610 41.40 24.82 14.27
CA VAL A 610 41.76 23.42 14.55
C VAL A 610 43.21 23.18 14.11
N ALA A 611 44.13 23.04 15.07
CA ALA A 611 45.52 22.66 14.78
C ALA A 611 45.68 21.13 14.85
N PHE A 612 45.83 20.49 13.69
CA PHE A 612 46.47 19.18 13.59
C PHE A 612 47.94 19.40 13.23
N GLY A 613 48.84 18.81 14.02
CA GLY A 613 50.28 18.87 13.77
C GLY A 613 50.79 17.57 13.14
N GLU A 614 51.55 17.70 12.06
CA GLU A 614 52.47 16.68 11.55
C GLU A 614 53.85 17.31 11.36
N GLU A 615 54.90 16.52 11.52
CA GLU A 615 56.29 17.01 11.57
C GLU A 615 56.99 16.93 10.21
N GLY A 616 57.73 17.99 9.86
CA GLY A 616 59.02 17.87 9.17
C GLY A 616 59.05 17.62 7.66
N ALA A 617 59.27 18.69 6.90
CA ALA A 617 60.14 18.68 5.72
C ALA A 617 60.81 20.06 5.57
N GLU A 618 62.12 20.08 5.28
CA GLU A 618 62.88 21.31 5.00
C GLU A 618 62.86 21.62 3.50
N GLU A 619 62.78 22.90 3.11
CA GLU A 619 63.63 23.44 2.03
C GLU A 619 63.73 24.98 2.10
N LYS A 620 64.54 25.59 1.22
CA LYS A 620 65.28 26.84 1.49
C LYS A 620 64.92 28.03 0.58
N GLU A 621 65.08 29.22 1.17
CA GLU A 621 65.38 30.52 0.52
C GLU A 621 64.26 31.08 -0.40
N SER A 622 64.14 32.39 -0.64
CA SER A 622 65.07 33.51 -0.41
C SER A 622 64.38 34.82 0.03
N LEU A 623 65.19 35.72 0.62
CA LEU A 623 65.23 37.20 0.47
C LEU A 623 64.10 37.87 -0.35
N SER A 624 63.49 39.00 0.05
CA SER A 624 63.66 39.86 1.26
C SER A 624 62.39 40.76 1.41
N ASP A 625 62.25 41.86 2.18
CA ASP A 625 63.21 42.77 2.85
C ASP A 625 62.57 43.58 4.02
N SER A 626 63.33 44.56 4.50
CA SER A 626 63.13 45.60 5.50
C SER A 626 61.88 46.50 5.25
N LEU A 627 61.26 47.19 6.23
CA LEU A 627 61.82 47.99 7.33
C LEU A 627 60.89 48.09 8.57
N ASN A 628 61.48 48.10 9.77
CA ASN A 628 61.40 49.08 10.88
C ASN A 628 60.12 49.98 11.04
N THR A 629 59.63 50.33 12.24
CA THR A 629 60.19 50.29 13.62
C THR A 629 59.09 50.51 14.69
N SER A 630 59.42 50.28 15.98
CA SER A 630 58.78 50.82 17.21
C SER A 630 57.25 50.63 17.38
N ALA A 631 56.71 49.94 18.39
CA ALA A 631 57.03 49.90 19.83
C ALA A 631 56.69 51.19 20.62
N ASP A 632 55.57 51.10 21.32
CA ASP A 632 55.37 51.42 22.76
C ASP A 632 54.58 52.66 23.23
N ASP A 633 53.92 52.42 24.37
CA ASP A 633 53.41 53.26 25.46
C ASP A 633 52.19 54.21 25.35
N SER A 634 51.18 53.85 26.18
CA SER A 634 50.17 54.62 26.94
C SER A 634 49.81 56.09 26.64
N ARG A 635 48.49 56.38 26.68
CA ARG A 635 47.86 57.09 27.83
C ARG A 635 46.32 57.16 27.83
N GLU A 636 45.77 57.47 29.00
CA GLU A 636 44.35 57.69 29.33
C GLU A 636 43.86 59.12 28.96
N LEU A 637 42.54 59.39 29.03
CA LEU A 637 41.89 60.26 30.06
C LEU A 637 40.48 60.78 29.67
N ILE A 638 39.50 60.51 30.55
CA ILE A 638 38.41 61.40 31.08
C ILE A 638 37.32 62.04 30.17
N GLY A 639 36.05 61.91 30.62
CA GLY A 639 34.91 62.85 30.40
C GLY A 639 33.55 62.13 30.28
N SER A 640 32.67 62.05 31.30
CA SER A 640 31.72 63.05 31.86
C SER A 640 30.67 63.57 30.85
N GLN A 641 29.36 63.69 31.14
CA GLN A 641 28.67 63.89 32.43
C GLN A 641 27.16 63.49 32.43
N ASP A 642 26.48 63.66 33.57
CA ASP A 642 25.10 63.34 34.01
C ASP A 642 23.93 63.98 33.19
N GLU A 643 22.60 63.83 33.43
CA GLU A 643 21.73 63.26 34.52
C GLU A 643 20.55 62.42 33.88
N VAL A 644 19.38 62.02 34.45
CA VAL A 644 18.65 62.20 35.75
C VAL A 644 17.72 60.98 36.06
N SER A 645 16.55 61.13 36.70
CA SER A 645 15.53 60.11 37.09
C SER A 645 14.13 60.80 37.28
N PRO A 646 13.07 60.32 37.99
CA PRO A 646 12.73 59.01 38.61
C PRO A 646 11.31 58.46 38.24
N LEU A 647 10.88 57.26 38.66
CA LEU A 647 10.04 56.90 39.86
C LEU A 647 9.53 55.43 39.63
N GLU A 648 9.09 54.54 40.55
CA GLU A 648 9.14 54.44 42.03
C GLU A 648 8.81 52.99 42.55
N VAL A 649 9.16 52.70 43.82
CA VAL A 649 8.44 51.93 44.91
C VAL A 649 7.55 50.70 44.57
N THR A 650 7.74 49.50 45.16
CA THR A 650 7.84 49.15 46.62
C THR A 650 8.84 48.00 46.93
N ALA A 651 9.24 47.84 48.21
CA ALA A 651 10.11 46.76 48.76
C ALA A 651 9.31 45.74 49.62
N ALA A 652 9.81 44.66 50.27
CA ALA A 652 11.17 44.11 50.54
C ALA A 652 11.09 42.54 50.54
N GLY A 653 11.86 41.66 51.23
CA GLY A 653 12.93 41.66 52.26
C GLY A 653 12.82 40.39 53.17
N ALA A 654 13.80 39.90 53.95
CA ALA A 654 15.26 40.09 54.05
C ALA A 654 15.93 39.05 55.01
N LYS A 655 17.20 38.66 54.73
CA LYS A 655 18.21 37.99 55.61
C LYS A 655 18.20 36.45 55.86
N ARG A 656 19.38 35.97 56.30
CA ARG A 656 19.97 34.60 56.44
C ARG A 656 20.13 34.22 57.96
N PRO A 657 20.71 33.07 58.45
CA PRO A 657 21.58 32.07 57.79
C PRO A 657 21.39 30.58 58.20
N LEU A 658 22.35 29.73 57.76
CA LEU A 658 22.52 28.30 58.09
C LEU A 658 23.20 28.07 59.45
N SER A 659 23.07 26.86 60.00
CA SER A 659 23.92 26.28 61.06
C SER A 659 24.11 24.77 60.84
N SER A 660 25.01 24.11 61.56
CA SER A 660 25.64 22.83 61.14
C SER A 660 25.96 21.84 62.26
N GLY A 661 25.97 20.55 61.90
CA GLY A 661 26.62 19.45 62.63
C GLY A 661 25.67 18.43 63.26
N SER A 662 26.12 17.24 63.67
CA SER A 662 27.34 16.48 63.33
C SER A 662 27.35 15.16 64.09
N ASP A 663 27.74 14.03 63.48
CA ASP A 663 28.22 12.85 64.23
C ASP A 663 29.09 11.90 63.38
N THR A 664 29.85 11.01 64.03
CA THR A 664 30.95 10.17 63.47
C THR A 664 30.89 8.73 64.08
N PRO A 665 31.80 7.74 63.85
CA PRO A 665 33.11 7.74 63.16
C PRO A 665 33.52 6.48 62.32
N ALA A 666 34.79 6.51 61.85
CA ALA A 666 35.69 5.38 61.54
C ALA A 666 35.58 4.60 60.19
N SER A 667 36.65 3.83 59.88
CA SER A 667 37.02 3.22 58.58
C SER A 667 37.83 1.91 58.83
N PRO A 668 38.18 1.03 57.85
CA PRO A 668 39.12 1.37 56.75
C PRO A 668 38.96 0.67 55.36
N GLN A 669 39.36 1.43 54.33
CA GLN A 669 40.08 1.06 53.09
C GLN A 669 39.76 -0.23 52.27
N GLY A 670 39.40 -0.01 50.99
CA GLY A 670 39.57 -0.97 49.88
C GLY A 670 39.41 -0.25 48.52
N LYS A 671 40.41 -0.31 47.62
CA LYS A 671 40.49 0.58 46.44
C LYS A 671 39.86 0.02 45.16
N LYS A 672 39.08 0.85 44.45
CA LYS A 672 39.01 0.86 42.97
C LYS A 672 39.03 2.32 42.48
N PRO A 673 39.76 2.65 41.39
CA PRO A 673 39.89 4.03 40.92
C PRO A 673 38.61 4.52 40.23
N ARG A 674 38.37 5.84 40.28
CA ARG A 674 37.32 6.49 39.47
C ARG A 674 37.81 6.59 38.02
N LEU A 675 36.99 6.14 37.08
CA LEU A 675 37.17 6.41 35.65
C LEU A 675 37.15 7.92 35.39
N SER A 676 37.98 8.37 34.46
CA SER A 676 37.98 9.73 33.95
C SER A 676 36.66 10.05 33.23
N LYS A 677 36.26 11.32 33.21
CA LYS A 677 35.19 11.79 32.32
C LYS A 677 35.68 11.64 30.87
N ARG A 678 35.20 10.63 30.14
CA ARG A 678 35.38 10.54 28.67
C ARG A 678 34.77 11.83 28.08
N ALA A 679 35.58 12.62 27.36
CA ALA A 679 35.10 13.81 26.70
C ALA A 679 34.00 13.45 25.69
N LYS A 680 33.08 14.38 25.41
CA LYS A 680 32.23 14.23 24.22
C LYS A 680 33.13 14.38 22.99
N PRO A 681 33.02 13.51 21.97
CA PRO A 681 33.65 13.79 20.69
C PRO A 681 32.98 15.03 20.09
N GLU A 682 33.80 15.97 19.62
CA GLU A 682 33.35 17.06 18.79
C GLU A 682 33.18 16.55 17.35
N PHE A 683 32.15 17.02 16.66
CA PHE A 683 31.79 16.55 15.32
C PHE A 683 32.18 17.61 14.28
N PRO A 684 32.61 17.21 13.07
CA PRO A 684 33.10 18.16 12.09
C PRO A 684 32.03 19.15 11.64
N HIS A 685 32.44 20.41 11.59
CA HIS A 685 31.67 21.55 11.14
C HIS A 685 32.44 22.24 10.02
N TRP A 686 31.80 22.41 8.88
CA TRP A 686 32.38 23.07 7.71
C TRP A 686 31.52 24.26 7.30
N VAL A 687 32.15 25.33 6.83
CA VAL A 687 31.50 26.45 6.16
C VAL A 687 31.94 26.42 4.70
N PHE A 688 31.00 26.20 3.79
CA PHE A 688 31.27 26.12 2.36
C PHE A 688 30.73 27.35 1.64
N VAL A 689 31.52 27.83 0.67
CA VAL A 689 31.19 28.96 -0.20
C VAL A 689 31.09 28.46 -1.63
N GLN A 690 29.91 28.64 -2.23
CA GLN A 690 29.60 28.19 -3.58
C GLN A 690 29.29 29.37 -4.50
N LYS A 691 30.15 29.57 -5.51
CA LYS A 691 30.10 30.74 -6.40
C LYS A 691 29.27 30.53 -7.68
N HIS A 692 28.98 29.29 -8.06
CA HIS A 692 28.34 28.96 -9.35
C HIS A 692 27.09 28.08 -9.16
N LEU A 693 26.11 28.18 -10.06
CA LEU A 693 24.87 27.38 -10.07
C LEU A 693 25.08 25.91 -10.50
N VAL A 694 26.04 25.21 -9.89
CA VAL A 694 26.51 23.87 -10.31
C VAL A 694 25.45 22.76 -10.26
N TRP A 695 24.31 22.99 -9.60
CA TRP A 695 23.16 22.09 -9.57
C TRP A 695 22.26 22.25 -10.81
N ALA A 696 22.22 23.45 -11.42
CA ALA A 696 21.50 23.71 -12.65
C ALA A 696 22.25 23.12 -13.87
N GLY A 697 21.56 22.97 -15.00
CA GLY A 697 22.17 22.63 -16.30
C GLY A 697 22.80 21.23 -16.45
N ARG A 698 23.18 20.52 -15.38
CA ARG A 698 24.01 19.29 -15.39
C ARG A 698 23.57 18.19 -16.37
N ARG A 699 22.27 18.06 -16.68
CA ARG A 699 21.78 17.07 -17.67
C ARG A 699 22.10 17.46 -19.12
N ARG A 700 22.15 18.75 -19.43
CA ARG A 700 22.60 19.28 -20.72
C ARG A 700 24.11 19.13 -20.85
N VAL A 701 24.86 19.60 -19.86
CA VAL A 701 26.34 19.53 -19.85
C VAL A 701 26.86 18.09 -20.00
N ARG A 702 26.28 17.11 -19.29
CA ARG A 702 26.62 15.68 -19.51
C ARG A 702 26.43 15.22 -20.96
N ARG A 703 25.34 15.65 -21.62
CA ARG A 703 25.06 15.31 -23.03
C ARG A 703 25.97 16.02 -24.03
N GLU A 704 26.56 17.16 -23.65
CA GLU A 704 27.56 17.86 -24.46
C GLU A 704 28.94 17.20 -24.29
N LEU A 705 29.35 16.90 -23.06
CA LEU A 705 30.61 16.19 -22.77
C LEU A 705 30.65 14.77 -23.34
N SER A 706 29.56 14.00 -23.24
CA SER A 706 29.46 12.64 -23.82
C SER A 706 29.31 12.60 -25.35
N LYS A 707 29.30 13.74 -26.04
CA LYS A 707 29.26 13.82 -27.51
C LYS A 707 30.63 14.03 -28.17
N GLY A 708 31.68 14.27 -27.37
CA GLY A 708 33.03 14.54 -27.85
C GLY A 708 34.01 13.37 -27.76
N THR A 709 33.53 12.17 -27.40
CA THR A 709 34.35 10.97 -27.18
C THR A 709 33.67 9.74 -27.76
N ASP A 710 34.19 9.20 -28.87
CA ASP A 710 33.72 7.96 -29.52
C ASP A 710 34.26 6.68 -28.83
N SER A 711 34.87 6.81 -27.67
CA SER A 711 35.23 5.71 -26.76
C SER A 711 34.34 5.73 -25.51
N GLN A 712 34.09 4.55 -24.94
CA GLN A 712 33.44 4.45 -23.63
C GLN A 712 34.29 5.19 -22.58
N PRO A 713 33.65 5.93 -21.64
CA PRO A 713 34.41 6.59 -20.58
C PRO A 713 34.89 5.57 -19.55
N GLU A 714 36.16 5.18 -19.63
CA GLU A 714 36.91 4.46 -18.58
C GLU A 714 37.20 5.35 -17.35
N GLY A 715 36.28 6.24 -17.01
CA GLY A 715 36.33 7.12 -15.84
C GLY A 715 35.20 6.80 -14.88
N SER A 716 35.42 7.01 -13.59
CA SER A 716 34.40 6.74 -12.58
C SER A 716 33.20 7.69 -12.73
N CYS A 717 32.08 7.33 -12.10
CA CYS A 717 30.91 8.22 -12.04
C CYS A 717 31.21 9.57 -11.36
N MET A 718 32.32 9.69 -10.61
CA MET A 718 32.76 10.97 -10.03
C MET A 718 33.46 11.84 -11.06
N ASP A 719 34.43 11.32 -11.81
CA ASP A 719 35.27 12.10 -12.74
C ASP A 719 34.40 12.79 -13.81
N LEU A 720 33.35 12.12 -14.25
CA LEU A 720 32.32 12.68 -15.12
C LEU A 720 31.58 13.86 -14.45
N GLU A 721 31.15 13.72 -13.19
CA GLU A 721 30.42 14.80 -12.49
C GLU A 721 31.34 15.97 -12.08
N SER A 722 32.61 15.72 -11.74
CA SER A 722 33.61 16.77 -11.52
C SER A 722 33.89 17.54 -12.82
N ARG A 723 34.04 16.85 -13.97
CA ARG A 723 34.16 17.50 -15.30
C ARG A 723 32.91 18.29 -15.68
N VAL A 724 31.71 17.81 -15.32
CA VAL A 724 30.45 18.55 -15.50
C VAL A 724 30.42 19.83 -14.67
N THR A 725 30.90 19.77 -13.42
CA THR A 725 31.02 20.95 -12.55
C THR A 725 32.02 21.96 -13.10
N ALA A 726 33.22 21.52 -13.49
CA ALA A 726 34.24 22.38 -14.08
C ALA A 726 33.72 23.09 -15.36
N HIS A 727 32.99 22.37 -16.22
CA HIS A 727 32.41 22.94 -17.44
C HIS A 727 31.22 23.89 -17.20
N ILE A 728 30.57 23.81 -16.03
CA ILE A 728 29.59 24.82 -15.59
C ILE A 728 30.34 26.07 -15.09
N ILE A 729 31.39 25.90 -14.30
CA ILE A 729 32.24 26.99 -13.79
C ILE A 729 32.93 27.75 -14.95
N GLU A 730 33.31 27.05 -16.03
CA GLU A 730 33.92 27.65 -17.23
C GLU A 730 32.95 28.50 -18.06
N LYS A 731 31.66 28.16 -18.08
CA LYS A 731 30.67 28.72 -19.05
C LYS A 731 29.56 29.56 -18.45
N GLU A 732 29.11 29.25 -17.24
CA GLU A 732 28.09 30.03 -16.53
C GLU A 732 28.76 31.11 -15.68
N LYS A 733 28.09 32.24 -15.48
CA LYS A 733 28.64 33.33 -14.66
C LYS A 733 28.59 33.00 -13.16
N GLU A 734 29.53 33.55 -12.41
CA GLU A 734 29.44 33.59 -10.94
C GLU A 734 28.12 34.24 -10.50
N LEU A 735 27.60 33.75 -9.37
CA LEU A 735 26.51 34.36 -8.63
C LEU A 735 26.89 35.78 -8.22
N LYS A 736 25.94 36.72 -8.30
CA LYS A 736 26.14 38.12 -7.91
C LYS A 736 26.64 38.27 -6.46
N GLU A 737 26.25 37.34 -5.61
CA GLU A 737 26.87 37.08 -4.32
C GLU A 737 26.97 35.56 -4.14
N PRO A 738 28.09 35.00 -3.66
CA PRO A 738 28.22 33.57 -3.39
C PRO A 738 27.18 33.06 -2.37
N LEU A 739 26.78 31.80 -2.54
CA LEU A 739 26.00 31.08 -1.56
C LEU A 739 26.93 30.55 -0.47
N GLU A 740 26.71 30.97 0.78
CA GLU A 740 27.45 30.45 1.95
C GLU A 740 26.53 29.60 2.82
N PHE A 741 27.02 28.43 3.23
CA PHE A 741 26.27 27.50 4.05
C PHE A 741 27.17 26.68 4.97
N THR A 742 26.63 26.34 6.13
CA THR A 742 27.24 25.39 7.04
C THR A 742 26.85 23.96 6.69
N VAL A 743 27.75 23.04 6.99
CA VAL A 743 27.51 21.60 7.00
C VAL A 743 27.94 21.07 8.37
N GLN A 744 27.06 20.33 9.03
CA GLN A 744 27.31 19.64 10.30
C GLN A 744 26.92 18.17 10.15
N LEU A 745 27.84 17.26 10.46
CA LEU A 745 27.55 15.83 10.43
C LEU A 745 27.33 15.30 11.84
N GLN A 746 26.26 14.54 12.04
CA GLN A 746 25.99 13.84 13.29
C GLN A 746 25.75 12.36 13.04
N MET A 747 26.47 11.49 13.74
CA MET A 747 26.15 10.07 13.81
C MET A 747 24.93 9.86 14.71
N LEU A 748 23.90 9.19 14.20
CA LEU A 748 22.72 8.77 14.96
C LEU A 748 22.56 7.25 14.86
N GLY A 749 22.15 6.63 15.97
CA GLY A 749 22.05 5.18 16.12
C GLY A 749 23.06 4.64 17.13
N GLY A 750 22.77 3.48 17.71
CA GLY A 750 23.65 2.76 18.64
C GLY A 750 23.80 1.26 18.32
N THR A 751 23.15 0.80 17.27
CA THR A 751 23.15 -0.60 16.79
C THR A 751 23.37 -0.60 15.27
N GLU A 752 22.65 -1.43 14.50
CA GLU A 752 22.80 -1.50 13.03
C GLU A 752 22.11 -0.34 12.29
N SER A 753 21.15 0.32 12.94
CA SER A 753 20.48 1.55 12.48
C SER A 753 21.38 2.81 12.44
N THR A 754 22.70 2.60 12.35
CA THR A 754 23.72 3.65 12.32
C THR A 754 23.59 4.45 11.02
N ARG A 755 23.47 5.78 11.15
CA ARG A 755 23.38 6.70 10.01
C ARG A 755 24.10 8.00 10.31
N ALA A 756 24.65 8.61 9.26
CA ALA A 756 25.12 9.98 9.31
C ALA A 756 23.99 10.90 8.85
N VAL A 757 23.65 11.89 9.67
CA VAL A 757 22.77 12.98 9.27
C VAL A 757 23.63 14.19 8.96
N VAL A 758 23.61 14.60 7.69
CA VAL A 758 24.20 15.84 7.19
C VAL A 758 23.15 16.93 7.38
N LYS A 759 23.36 17.82 8.35
CA LYS A 759 22.55 19.04 8.55
C LYS A 759 23.18 20.17 7.75
N LEU A 760 22.37 20.94 7.02
CA LEU A 760 22.82 22.09 6.24
C LEU A 760 22.00 23.33 6.61
N GLU A 761 22.65 24.46 6.87
CA GLU A 761 21.99 25.73 7.17
C GLU A 761 22.69 26.88 6.43
N PRO A 762 21.96 27.76 5.73
CA PRO A 762 22.58 28.86 4.98
C PRO A 762 23.06 29.96 5.93
N THR A 763 24.29 30.43 5.74
CA THR A 763 24.85 31.57 6.45
C THR A 763 24.73 32.86 5.64
N SER A 764 24.79 32.77 4.32
CA SER A 764 24.50 33.86 3.38
C SER A 764 23.81 33.34 2.13
N ASP A 765 22.54 33.67 1.95
CA ASP A 765 21.78 33.40 0.73
C ASP A 765 20.91 34.60 0.33
N LYS A 766 21.55 35.73 -0.02
CA LYS A 766 20.81 36.92 -0.50
C LYS A 766 20.23 36.74 -1.91
N THR A 767 20.55 35.63 -2.60
CA THR A 767 20.00 35.30 -3.92
C THR A 767 18.78 34.36 -3.85
N GLY A 768 18.53 33.72 -2.70
CA GLY A 768 17.38 32.84 -2.44
C GLY A 768 17.50 31.44 -3.07
N VAL A 769 18.72 30.98 -3.36
CA VAL A 769 18.99 29.78 -4.15
C VAL A 769 19.35 28.53 -3.32
N PHE A 770 19.45 28.65 -1.99
CA PHE A 770 19.85 27.54 -1.12
C PHE A 770 18.88 26.36 -1.16
N TYR A 771 17.57 26.60 -1.27
CA TYR A 771 16.57 25.53 -1.33
C TYR A 771 16.66 24.69 -2.61
N ASP A 772 16.92 25.31 -3.77
CA ASP A 772 17.17 24.59 -5.03
C ASP A 772 18.45 23.74 -4.95
N PHE A 773 19.50 24.28 -4.31
CA PHE A 773 20.74 23.55 -4.07
C PHE A 773 20.53 22.38 -3.09
N PHE A 774 19.78 22.58 -2.00
CA PHE A 774 19.43 21.53 -1.04
C PHE A 774 18.63 20.39 -1.69
N HIS A 775 17.58 20.70 -2.47
CA HIS A 775 16.79 19.68 -3.17
C HIS A 775 17.59 18.91 -4.23
N PHE A 776 18.62 19.53 -4.82
CA PHE A 776 19.61 18.81 -5.63
C PHE A 776 20.47 17.87 -4.76
N LEU A 777 21.00 18.34 -3.63
CA LEU A 777 21.83 17.55 -2.72
C LEU A 777 21.08 16.35 -2.12
N GLU A 778 19.78 16.45 -1.81
CA GLU A 778 18.95 15.35 -1.30
C GLU A 778 19.03 14.07 -2.17
N ALA A 779 19.18 14.23 -3.48
CA ALA A 779 19.32 13.14 -4.44
C ALA A 779 20.77 12.88 -4.88
N PHE A 780 21.61 13.92 -4.88
CA PHE A 780 22.99 13.86 -5.39
C PHE A 780 24.00 13.39 -4.34
N LEU A 781 23.99 13.99 -3.14
CA LEU A 781 25.01 13.79 -2.12
C LEU A 781 25.09 12.33 -1.63
N PRO A 782 23.98 11.65 -1.26
CA PRO A 782 24.06 10.24 -0.83
C PRO A 782 24.61 9.33 -1.93
N LYS A 783 24.25 9.57 -3.20
CA LYS A 783 24.74 8.77 -4.32
C LYS A 783 26.24 8.96 -4.57
N MET A 784 26.74 10.18 -4.47
CA MET A 784 28.18 10.45 -4.65
C MET A 784 29.00 9.91 -3.47
N VAL A 785 28.50 9.99 -2.23
CA VAL A 785 29.14 9.35 -1.06
C VAL A 785 29.15 7.82 -1.20
N GLU A 786 28.05 7.20 -1.63
CA GLU A 786 28.00 5.77 -1.98
C GLU A 786 28.91 5.38 -3.17
N THR A 787 29.36 6.34 -3.98
CA THR A 787 30.32 6.12 -5.08
C THR A 787 31.75 6.25 -4.58
N LEU A 788 32.06 7.28 -3.79
CA LEU A 788 33.35 7.47 -3.12
C LEU A 788 33.76 6.24 -2.30
N LEU A 789 32.87 5.78 -1.42
CA LEU A 789 33.11 4.63 -0.55
C LEU A 789 33.32 3.30 -1.32
N LYS A 790 32.99 3.25 -2.62
CA LYS A 790 33.27 2.09 -3.49
C LYS A 790 34.62 2.14 -4.18
N ASN A 791 35.21 3.33 -4.32
CA ASN A 791 36.41 3.56 -5.12
C ASN A 791 37.70 3.63 -4.28
N GLU A 792 37.62 3.66 -2.93
CA GLU A 792 38.78 3.74 -2.02
C GLU A 792 39.74 2.52 -2.04
N VAL A 793 39.57 1.56 -2.95
CA VAL A 793 40.38 0.33 -3.02
C VAL A 793 41.72 0.52 -3.75
N VAL A 794 41.94 1.66 -4.40
CA VAL A 794 43.03 1.83 -5.40
C VAL A 794 44.32 2.47 -4.86
N ASN A 795 44.28 3.18 -3.72
CA ASN A 795 45.46 3.82 -3.12
C ASN A 795 45.70 3.35 -1.68
N VAL A 796 46.57 2.35 -1.52
CA VAL A 796 47.31 1.97 -0.30
C VAL A 796 48.73 1.63 -0.72
#